data_AF-A0A7K2BWK0-F1
#
_entry.id   AF-A0A7K2BWK0-F1
#
_cell.length_a   1.000
_cell.length_b   1.000
_cell.length_c   1.000
_cell.angle_alpha   90.00
_cell.angle_beta   90.00
_cell.angle_gamma   90.00
#
_symmetry.space_group_name_H-M   'P 1'
#
loop_
_entity.id
_entity.type
_entity.pdbx_description
1 polymer ?
#
loop_
_entity_poly.entity_id
_entity_poly.type
_entity_poly.pdbx_seq_one_letter_code
_entity_poly.pdbx_strand_id
1 'polypeptide(L)'
;MRIARRLMPARVRRGLAVCAAVAAASAAAVLHGASPATAQSSTGGGYRPCDPATRTVDLLLMMDESGSLNGPGGNDPGGEQRRSALEQIRGDLSKRPGVHVALIGFDEEPRLHAPSFAPAAADGDQHPSDAEIEAAMGAEFHTHYGVALEAAVAAFEQARPDSCRVMVWFTDGLHDPEPGFSEEETRTAEDLRGRLCGTMKQRFAHERIQTFAVLLGQSFQRGLSASDPYRRGMAEASMDVIRAFTGHLDSPVVAEVPTAPDCRDIRERSGEILTVANVLDLPNRLIEPTLTGFRDWTDCERLRDGSRVASGELPAGAFIEEIQVLAYGGEISRFRLLDSPQAGPDDGDWQRLPAGSRRLALASGDLQGLPAGWSLGLEVVQDGSSEYREVTLACYSRPVGEPLTMHATVVDAEGAVLAELAAGASHTLRVDMWPYECPLDEAAFVLVPEYPTTPIRNRACEQGQYADFDYRSGRPDDATRVVRLEGRVEPRFAANLWGRQSELVAEVAADFTVLAPPPTTTTTTAPPAPQPPTLECEESPPRVEGDWQGGAFSGRIVASECRVNLPEDGAPTDGAGSVGVAAPSGDVTYHLERPDGTRITGRLGRDDLPEQFRVVSEPLAPQGPWDLDGELQVTLDWQLPDRPAEPQAERLVVPPLPVPVPDPPTLDCSDSTPTLVNAGDGEVPVDPLRAVADCTATGPGIGELLLTAAWSADSAADDSGRGLPESLDWRFDSGPGLAADGSRLRLGSGERLTALEFVSTAPLDNARLEGAGSLTVEAVWLLPWSEQRVIAQEDLRVELDLRARSNPWLAALLALIAAVLTYTMLYGMMARSNRLPPAGGFFATRVEFATQRRPTGLHFAGLENFSLEAADMEAISGTRQQLRVFDLRIDAERPRWWQIASVLSSGWGRPSRPQGSHSFAAKPAGPRAQPGTTAGQFSELAVIALTDAGPGMADTPDGVAYVLVPKRREDRRFESRDLADLLRPVGELLAAESTPDAGTTSTSDAHEPGRDASPPARGASSPEAPPTRARDEPPSRTAPPPRPRPRTDGGPDDSPPRGREPPPRMPR
;
A
#
# COMPACT_ATOMS: atom_id res chain seq x y z
N MET A 1 32.15 41.72 -29.30
CA MET A 1 31.71 42.18 -27.95
C MET A 1 31.77 43.70 -27.72
N ARG A 2 32.86 44.42 -28.04
CA ARG A 2 32.90 45.90 -27.85
C ARG A 2 31.92 46.69 -28.74
N ILE A 3 31.62 46.17 -29.94
CA ILE A 3 30.64 46.77 -30.87
C ILE A 3 29.19 46.48 -30.43
N ALA A 4 28.90 45.25 -30.01
CA ALA A 4 27.59 44.88 -29.45
C ALA A 4 27.26 45.64 -28.15
N ARG A 5 28.27 46.01 -27.35
CA ARG A 5 28.07 46.90 -26.20
C ARG A 5 27.59 48.28 -26.64
N ARG A 6 28.06 48.88 -27.74
CA ARG A 6 27.72 50.27 -28.08
C ARG A 6 26.32 50.46 -28.70
N LEU A 7 25.64 49.40 -29.13
CA LEU A 7 24.38 49.50 -29.87
C LEU A 7 23.10 49.14 -29.08
N MET A 8 23.21 48.69 -27.82
CA MET A 8 22.02 48.33 -27.03
C MET A 8 21.51 49.50 -26.17
N PRO A 9 20.20 49.84 -26.23
CA PRO A 9 19.60 50.86 -25.38
C PRO A 9 19.76 50.52 -23.89
N ALA A 10 19.92 51.54 -23.04
CA ALA A 10 20.17 51.36 -21.60
C ALA A 10 19.08 50.54 -20.87
N ARG A 11 17.84 50.54 -21.38
CA ARG A 11 16.74 49.70 -20.85
C ARG A 11 16.94 48.21 -21.12
N VAL A 12 17.47 47.84 -22.29
CA VAL A 12 17.80 46.44 -22.63
C VAL A 12 18.97 45.94 -21.78
N ARG A 13 19.93 46.81 -21.43
CA ARG A 13 21.03 46.46 -20.53
C ARG A 13 20.57 46.20 -19.09
N ARG A 14 19.57 46.95 -18.58
CA ARG A 14 18.98 46.67 -17.26
C ARG A 14 18.16 45.38 -17.28
N GLY A 15 17.40 45.13 -18.35
CA GLY A 15 16.69 43.86 -18.53
C GLY A 15 17.63 42.66 -18.60
N LEU A 16 18.71 42.73 -19.39
CA LEU A 16 19.71 41.64 -19.47
C LEU A 16 20.49 41.43 -18.17
N ALA A 17 20.75 42.49 -17.40
CA ALA A 17 21.41 42.37 -16.10
C ALA A 17 20.50 41.73 -15.04
N VAL A 18 19.19 42.03 -15.06
CA VAL A 18 18.19 41.39 -14.20
C VAL A 18 17.98 39.94 -14.62
N CYS A 19 17.84 39.64 -15.91
CA CYS A 19 17.73 38.25 -16.38
C CYS A 19 19.02 37.44 -16.12
N ALA A 20 20.20 38.05 -16.23
CA ALA A 20 21.45 37.37 -15.88
C ALA A 20 21.62 37.19 -14.37
N ALA A 21 21.13 38.12 -13.54
CA ALA A 21 21.13 37.98 -12.09
C ALA A 21 20.11 36.93 -11.62
N VAL A 22 18.93 36.87 -12.23
CA VAL A 22 17.92 35.84 -11.99
C VAL A 22 18.43 34.48 -12.47
N ALA A 23 18.99 34.38 -13.68
CA ALA A 23 19.58 33.13 -14.18
C ALA A 23 20.81 32.69 -13.37
N ALA A 24 21.62 33.62 -12.85
CA ALA A 24 22.74 33.30 -11.95
C ALA A 24 22.26 32.90 -10.53
N ALA A 25 21.18 33.50 -10.02
CA ALA A 25 20.56 33.10 -8.77
C ALA A 25 19.87 31.73 -8.90
N SER A 26 19.20 31.44 -10.03
CA SER A 26 18.64 30.14 -10.35
C SER A 26 19.73 29.08 -10.56
N ALA A 27 20.84 29.42 -11.24
CA ALA A 27 21.97 28.50 -11.40
C ALA A 27 22.72 28.26 -10.08
N ALA A 28 22.83 29.26 -9.20
CA ALA A 28 23.41 29.10 -7.87
C ALA A 28 22.52 28.28 -6.93
N ALA A 29 21.18 28.40 -7.04
CA ALA A 29 20.22 27.55 -6.34
C ALA A 29 20.25 26.09 -6.84
N VAL A 30 20.50 25.86 -8.13
CA VAL A 30 20.69 24.51 -8.69
C VAL A 30 22.06 23.92 -8.34
N LEU A 31 23.11 24.74 -8.22
CA LEU A 31 24.47 24.28 -7.89
C LEU A 31 24.75 24.14 -6.38
N HIS A 32 23.96 24.78 -5.50
CA HIS A 32 23.98 24.54 -4.04
C HIS A 32 22.80 23.68 -3.56
N GLY A 33 21.91 23.27 -4.47
CA GLY A 33 20.74 22.42 -4.18
C GLY A 33 20.92 20.95 -4.56
N ALA A 34 22.09 20.54 -5.08
CA ALA A 34 22.44 19.12 -5.17
C ALA A 34 22.88 18.62 -3.78
N SER A 35 21.96 18.65 -2.82
CA SER A 35 21.92 17.60 -1.81
C SER A 35 21.77 16.27 -2.57
N PRO A 36 22.41 15.17 -2.14
CA PRO A 36 22.03 13.86 -2.66
C PRO A 36 20.52 13.75 -2.53
N ALA A 37 19.86 13.32 -3.61
CA ALA A 37 18.42 13.12 -3.62
C ALA A 37 18.04 12.26 -2.40
N THR A 38 17.50 12.88 -1.36
CA THR A 38 16.77 12.17 -0.33
C THR A 38 15.50 11.72 -1.04
N ALA A 39 15.52 10.45 -1.47
CA ALA A 39 14.34 9.77 -1.97
C ALA A 39 13.22 9.99 -0.95
N GLN A 40 12.16 10.69 -1.37
CA GLN A 40 10.97 10.81 -0.55
C GLN A 40 10.35 9.43 -0.48
N SER A 41 10.40 8.84 0.71
CA SER A 41 9.81 7.54 0.94
C SER A 41 8.29 7.63 1.05
N SER A 42 7.57 6.89 0.20
CA SER A 42 6.14 6.63 0.32
C SER A 42 5.90 5.52 1.37
N THR A 43 6.38 5.71 2.60
CA THR A 43 6.24 4.73 3.70
C THR A 43 4.88 4.78 4.42
N GLY A 44 3.86 5.36 3.78
CA GLY A 44 2.47 5.35 4.26
C GLY A 44 1.63 4.18 3.73
N GLY A 45 2.21 3.24 2.97
CA GLY A 45 1.47 2.08 2.46
C GLY A 45 1.07 1.18 3.63
N GLY A 46 -0.22 1.16 3.98
CA GLY A 46 -0.83 0.40 5.07
C GLY A 46 -0.73 -1.12 4.94
N TYR A 47 0.47 -1.63 4.69
CA TYR A 47 0.75 -3.05 4.61
C TYR A 47 0.64 -3.67 6.01
N ARG A 48 -0.38 -4.53 6.16
CA ARG A 48 -0.62 -5.33 7.37
C ARG A 48 -0.19 -6.76 7.08
N PRO A 49 0.87 -7.28 7.73
CA PRO A 49 1.38 -8.61 7.42
C PRO A 49 0.39 -9.71 7.81
N CYS A 50 -0.40 -9.50 8.87
CA CYS A 50 -1.30 -10.51 9.38
C CYS A 50 -2.74 -10.05 9.28
N ASP A 51 -3.64 -11.01 9.03
CA ASP A 51 -5.09 -10.82 9.18
C ASP A 51 -5.39 -10.51 10.67
N PRO A 52 -6.15 -9.45 10.98
CA PRO A 52 -6.57 -9.11 12.35
C PRO A 52 -7.25 -10.26 13.11
N ALA A 53 -7.83 -11.25 12.43
CA ALA A 53 -8.42 -12.43 13.05
C ALA A 53 -7.37 -13.42 13.60
N THR A 54 -6.10 -13.28 13.21
CA THR A 54 -5.03 -14.20 13.59
C THR A 54 -4.59 -13.97 15.03
N ARG A 55 -4.61 -15.03 15.83
CA ARG A 55 -4.27 -14.96 17.27
C ARG A 55 -2.81 -15.26 17.60
N THR A 56 -2.08 -15.85 16.66
CA THR A 56 -0.70 -16.30 16.87
C THR A 56 0.23 -15.78 15.77
N VAL A 57 1.38 -15.26 16.15
CA VAL A 57 2.42 -14.75 15.25
C VAL A 57 3.70 -15.53 15.50
N ASP A 58 4.18 -16.22 14.47
CA ASP A 58 5.48 -16.89 14.48
C ASP A 58 6.47 -15.97 13.73
N LEU A 59 7.37 -15.34 14.47
CA LEU A 59 8.33 -14.34 14.00
C LEU A 59 9.72 -14.96 13.86
N LEU A 60 10.23 -15.06 12.63
CA LEU A 60 11.59 -15.47 12.36
C LEU A 60 12.49 -14.25 12.16
N LEU A 61 13.48 -14.09 13.03
CA LEU A 61 14.56 -13.13 12.88
C LEU A 61 15.69 -13.80 12.08
N MET A 62 15.89 -13.36 10.83
CA MET A 62 16.93 -13.85 9.94
C MET A 62 18.09 -12.83 9.90
N MET A 63 19.26 -13.24 10.35
CA MET A 63 20.41 -12.35 10.59
C MET A 63 21.57 -12.62 9.65
N ASP A 64 21.94 -11.65 8.84
CA ASP A 64 23.13 -11.72 7.98
C ASP A 64 24.42 -11.56 8.80
N GLU A 65 25.12 -12.66 9.06
CA GLU A 65 26.34 -12.72 9.88
C GLU A 65 27.64 -12.38 9.10
N SER A 66 27.50 -11.85 7.89
CA SER A 66 28.63 -11.56 7.02
C SER A 66 29.57 -10.48 7.56
N GLY A 67 30.82 -10.54 7.10
CA GLY A 67 31.86 -9.58 7.42
C GLY A 67 31.62 -8.19 6.82
N SER A 68 30.83 -8.07 5.73
CA SER A 68 30.46 -6.79 5.12
C SER A 68 29.63 -5.91 6.06
N LEU A 69 28.90 -6.54 6.98
CA LEU A 69 28.17 -5.89 8.06
C LEU A 69 29.05 -5.63 9.27
N ASN A 70 29.59 -6.69 9.87
CA ASN A 70 30.18 -6.63 11.22
C ASN A 70 31.64 -6.14 11.25
N GLY A 71 32.35 -6.20 10.11
CA GLY A 71 33.77 -5.89 10.04
C GLY A 71 34.11 -4.41 10.34
N PRO A 72 35.39 -4.10 10.66
CA PRO A 72 35.83 -2.72 10.82
C PRO A 72 35.60 -1.90 9.54
N GLY A 73 34.64 -0.97 9.58
CA GLY A 73 34.21 -0.19 8.41
C GLY A 73 33.06 -0.79 7.60
N GLY A 74 32.46 -1.87 8.09
CA GLY A 74 31.19 -2.41 7.61
C GLY A 74 30.01 -1.47 7.90
N ASN A 75 28.82 -1.85 7.42
CA ASN A 75 27.62 -1.02 7.58
C ASN A 75 27.01 -1.07 8.99
N ASP A 76 27.36 -2.09 9.78
CA ASP A 76 26.96 -2.21 11.18
C ASP A 76 28.13 -2.75 12.02
N PRO A 77 29.20 -1.95 12.20
CA PRO A 77 30.40 -2.39 12.90
C PRO A 77 30.08 -2.86 14.32
N GLY A 78 30.48 -4.09 14.66
CA GLY A 78 30.17 -4.68 15.98
C GLY A 78 28.71 -5.09 16.18
N GLY A 79 27.88 -5.03 15.14
CA GLY A 79 26.47 -5.43 15.18
C GLY A 79 25.59 -4.52 16.04
N GLU A 80 26.02 -3.29 16.33
CA GLU A 80 25.33 -2.42 17.31
C GLU A 80 23.87 -2.13 16.95
N GLN A 81 23.58 -1.82 15.69
CA GLN A 81 22.23 -1.49 15.24
C GLN A 81 21.33 -2.72 15.29
N ARG A 82 21.81 -3.85 14.79
CA ARG A 82 21.06 -5.12 14.81
C ARG A 82 20.81 -5.61 16.23
N ARG A 83 21.83 -5.59 17.10
CA ARG A 83 21.69 -5.96 18.52
C ARG A 83 20.62 -5.10 19.19
N SER A 84 20.70 -3.77 19.04
CA SER A 84 19.73 -2.87 19.65
C SER A 84 18.30 -3.09 19.14
N ALA A 85 18.13 -3.31 17.83
CA ALA A 85 16.82 -3.62 17.25
C ALA A 85 16.26 -4.95 17.79
N LEU A 86 17.10 -5.99 17.89
CA LEU A 86 16.69 -7.30 18.40
C LEU A 86 16.32 -7.26 19.89
N GLU A 87 17.11 -6.56 20.71
CA GLU A 87 16.82 -6.38 22.13
C GLU A 87 15.47 -5.69 22.34
N GLN A 88 15.14 -4.69 21.52
CA GLN A 88 13.85 -3.99 21.54
C GLN A 88 12.70 -4.89 21.06
N ILE A 89 12.84 -5.51 19.88
CA ILE A 89 11.84 -6.45 19.33
C ILE A 89 11.54 -7.53 20.37
N ARG A 90 12.58 -8.12 20.97
CA ARG A 90 12.42 -9.09 22.04
C ARG A 90 11.75 -8.47 23.26
N GLY A 91 12.22 -7.33 23.76
CA GLY A 91 11.68 -6.70 24.96
C GLY A 91 10.18 -6.40 24.86
N ASP A 92 9.73 -6.02 23.66
CA ASP A 92 8.35 -5.65 23.37
C ASP A 92 7.45 -6.86 23.07
N LEU A 93 7.97 -7.85 22.33
CA LEU A 93 7.20 -9.01 21.88
C LEU A 93 7.23 -10.19 22.86
N SER A 94 8.31 -10.36 23.64
CA SER A 94 8.48 -11.53 24.53
C SER A 94 7.43 -11.65 25.64
N LYS A 95 6.76 -10.55 25.95
CA LYS A 95 5.73 -10.49 27.00
C LYS A 95 4.34 -10.76 26.45
N ARG A 96 4.18 -10.95 25.14
CA ARG A 96 2.88 -11.12 24.51
C ARG A 96 2.49 -12.58 24.37
N PRO A 97 1.31 -12.97 24.87
CA PRO A 97 0.77 -14.29 24.55
C PRO A 97 0.52 -14.38 23.03
N GLY A 98 0.87 -15.52 22.45
CA GLY A 98 0.64 -15.79 21.03
C GLY A 98 1.76 -15.30 20.09
N VAL A 99 2.78 -14.57 20.56
CA VAL A 99 3.95 -14.20 19.74
C VAL A 99 5.15 -15.09 20.05
N HIS A 100 5.67 -15.76 19.05
CA HIS A 100 6.75 -16.74 19.17
C HIS A 100 7.93 -16.27 18.31
N VAL A 101 9.13 -16.21 18.87
CA VAL A 101 10.28 -15.59 18.19
C VAL A 101 11.38 -16.62 18.00
N ALA A 102 11.76 -16.88 16.75
CA ALA A 102 12.91 -17.68 16.39
C ALA A 102 14.05 -16.79 15.85
N LEU A 103 15.30 -17.23 16.00
CA LEU A 103 16.50 -16.54 15.54
C LEU A 103 17.41 -17.50 14.76
N ILE A 104 17.66 -17.16 13.50
CA ILE A 104 18.58 -17.86 12.61
C ILE A 104 19.55 -16.83 12.04
N GLY A 105 20.84 -17.08 12.20
CA GLY A 105 21.87 -16.34 11.49
C GLY A 105 22.29 -17.05 10.21
N PHE A 106 22.92 -16.35 9.28
CA PHE A 106 23.46 -16.95 8.07
C PHE A 106 24.67 -16.20 7.54
N ASP A 107 25.61 -16.94 6.97
CA ASP A 107 26.69 -16.43 6.15
C ASP A 107 26.81 -17.29 4.87
N GLU A 108 27.79 -18.20 4.82
CA GLU A 108 27.87 -19.30 3.85
C GLU A 108 26.94 -20.45 4.25
N GLU A 109 26.67 -20.61 5.55
CA GLU A 109 25.81 -21.65 6.12
C GLU A 109 24.77 -21.05 7.08
N PRO A 110 23.61 -21.70 7.31
CA PRO A 110 22.64 -21.22 8.28
C PRO A 110 23.04 -21.66 9.68
N ARG A 111 22.97 -20.75 10.65
CA ARG A 111 23.31 -20.96 12.06
C ARG A 111 22.08 -20.81 12.92
N LEU A 112 21.72 -21.89 13.60
CA LEU A 112 20.53 -21.97 14.43
C LEU A 112 20.87 -21.48 15.84
N HIS A 113 20.51 -20.24 16.17
CA HIS A 113 20.72 -19.69 17.52
C HIS A 113 19.55 -20.05 18.44
N ALA A 114 18.32 -19.72 18.01
CA ALA A 114 17.09 -20.09 18.70
C ALA A 114 16.02 -20.48 17.66
N PRO A 115 16.12 -21.65 17.01
CA PRO A 115 15.38 -21.95 15.77
C PRO A 115 13.91 -22.39 15.97
N SER A 116 13.41 -22.41 17.21
CA SER A 116 12.12 -23.03 17.55
C SER A 116 11.04 -21.99 17.79
N PHE A 117 9.86 -22.16 17.16
CA PHE A 117 8.64 -21.43 17.48
C PHE A 117 7.84 -22.08 18.63
N ALA A 118 8.51 -22.73 19.58
CA ALA A 118 7.81 -23.36 20.70
C ALA A 118 7.04 -22.30 21.54
N PRO A 119 5.88 -22.66 22.13
CA PRO A 119 5.18 -21.78 23.04
C PRO A 119 5.97 -21.61 24.33
N ALA A 120 6.22 -20.36 24.72
CA ALA A 120 6.86 -20.01 25.98
C ALA A 120 6.26 -20.85 27.12
N ALA A 121 7.09 -21.70 27.73
CA ALA A 121 6.69 -22.45 28.91
C ALA A 121 6.26 -21.45 29.99
N ALA A 122 5.31 -21.84 30.84
CA ALA A 122 4.73 -20.97 31.87
C ALA A 122 5.77 -20.34 32.83
N ASP A 123 7.00 -20.87 32.88
CA ASP A 123 8.12 -20.40 33.68
C ASP A 123 9.38 -20.09 32.81
N GLY A 124 9.32 -19.09 31.92
CA GLY A 124 10.51 -18.35 31.46
C GLY A 124 11.18 -18.76 30.14
N ASP A 125 11.61 -17.73 29.41
CA ASP A 125 12.62 -17.64 28.34
C ASP A 125 12.59 -18.67 27.20
N GLN A 126 11.64 -18.52 26.27
CA GLN A 126 11.74 -19.12 24.92
C GLN A 126 11.98 -18.09 23.82
N HIS A 127 12.33 -16.86 24.17
CA HIS A 127 12.80 -15.86 23.23
C HIS A 127 14.33 -15.85 23.20
N PRO A 128 14.96 -15.41 22.10
CA PRO A 128 16.42 -15.36 22.00
C PRO A 128 17.06 -14.62 23.18
N SER A 129 17.93 -15.30 23.91
CA SER A 129 18.71 -14.74 25.01
C SER A 129 19.71 -13.69 24.52
N ASP A 130 20.22 -12.84 25.41
CA ASP A 130 21.28 -11.87 25.07
C ASP A 130 22.51 -12.55 24.46
N ALA A 131 22.83 -13.77 24.94
CA ALA A 131 23.95 -14.54 24.43
C ALA A 131 23.70 -15.07 23.00
N GLU A 132 22.48 -15.49 22.70
CA GLU A 132 22.09 -15.93 21.34
C GLU A 132 22.03 -14.74 20.37
N ILE A 133 21.53 -13.58 20.83
CA ILE A 133 21.57 -12.33 20.04
C ILE A 133 23.02 -11.94 19.74
N GLU A 134 23.90 -11.97 20.74
CA GLU A 134 25.31 -11.64 20.56
C GLU A 134 26.02 -12.61 19.60
N ALA A 135 25.72 -13.91 19.72
CA ALA A 135 26.25 -14.92 18.81
C ALA A 135 25.81 -14.71 17.35
N ALA A 136 24.63 -14.13 17.13
CA ALA A 136 24.07 -13.85 15.81
C ALA A 136 24.63 -12.58 15.12
N MET A 137 25.63 -11.91 15.70
CA MET A 137 26.23 -10.71 15.09
C MET A 137 27.30 -11.05 14.02
N GLY A 138 27.78 -12.30 14.00
CA GLY A 138 28.69 -12.81 12.97
C GLY A 138 30.16 -12.45 13.21
N ALA A 139 31.07 -12.89 12.34
CA ALA A 139 32.51 -12.69 12.53
C ALA A 139 33.28 -12.22 11.28
N GLU A 140 33.13 -12.81 10.09
CA GLU A 140 34.01 -12.43 8.94
C GLU A 140 33.66 -13.01 7.54
N PHE A 141 32.53 -13.69 7.33
CA PHE A 141 32.26 -14.49 6.12
C PHE A 141 31.40 -13.80 5.04
N HIS A 142 31.18 -14.50 3.92
CA HIS A 142 30.40 -14.08 2.74
C HIS A 142 28.87 -14.16 2.94
N THR A 143 28.09 -13.47 2.12
CA THR A 143 26.62 -13.41 2.25
C THR A 143 25.92 -14.32 1.24
N HIS A 144 25.37 -15.45 1.69
CA HIS A 144 24.66 -16.41 0.83
C HIS A 144 23.13 -16.44 1.03
N TYR A 145 22.40 -15.57 0.33
CA TYR A 145 20.93 -15.43 0.42
C TYR A 145 20.16 -16.73 0.19
N GLY A 146 20.60 -17.57 -0.75
CA GLY A 146 19.91 -18.84 -1.02
C GLY A 146 19.86 -19.79 0.19
N VAL A 147 20.88 -19.75 1.06
CA VAL A 147 20.96 -20.59 2.26
C VAL A 147 20.05 -20.04 3.34
N ALA A 148 20.04 -18.72 3.54
CA ALA A 148 19.13 -18.04 4.44
C ALA A 148 17.66 -18.37 4.14
N LEU A 149 17.28 -18.28 2.86
CA LEU A 149 15.89 -18.47 2.43
C LEU A 149 15.43 -19.91 2.55
N GLU A 150 16.28 -20.90 2.24
CA GLU A 150 15.96 -22.31 2.49
C GLU A 150 15.80 -22.60 3.99
N ALA A 151 16.67 -22.01 4.83
CA ALA A 151 16.56 -22.14 6.28
C ALA A 151 15.28 -21.51 6.83
N ALA A 152 14.85 -20.36 6.28
CA ALA A 152 13.59 -19.72 6.65
C ALA A 152 12.39 -20.60 6.35
N VAL A 153 12.31 -21.16 5.14
CA VAL A 153 11.21 -22.06 4.77
C VAL A 153 11.22 -23.31 5.66
N ALA A 154 12.38 -23.93 5.87
CA ALA A 154 12.49 -25.11 6.74
C ALA A 154 12.07 -24.82 8.20
N ALA A 155 12.29 -23.60 8.70
CA ALA A 155 11.81 -23.18 10.00
C ALA A 155 10.27 -23.04 10.01
N PHE A 156 9.68 -22.37 9.02
CA PHE A 156 8.23 -22.18 8.95
C PHE A 156 7.43 -23.45 8.60
N GLU A 157 8.03 -24.42 7.91
CA GLU A 157 7.46 -25.75 7.72
C GLU A 157 7.26 -26.49 9.06
N GLN A 158 8.02 -26.11 10.10
CA GLN A 158 7.86 -26.62 11.47
C GLN A 158 6.95 -25.74 12.35
N ALA A 159 6.56 -24.56 11.86
CA ALA A 159 5.67 -23.64 12.54
C ALA A 159 4.21 -24.13 12.47
N ARG A 160 3.33 -23.49 13.25
CA ARG A 160 1.91 -23.85 13.23
C ARG A 160 1.29 -23.46 11.87
N PRO A 161 0.33 -24.24 11.35
CA PRO A 161 -0.31 -23.93 10.06
C PRO A 161 -1.24 -22.72 10.13
N ASP A 162 -1.73 -22.39 11.32
CA ASP A 162 -2.73 -21.37 11.63
C ASP A 162 -2.13 -20.07 12.22
N SER A 163 -0.79 -19.98 12.33
CA SER A 163 -0.11 -18.76 12.74
C SER A 163 0.15 -17.81 11.56
N CYS A 164 0.20 -16.51 11.84
CA CYS A 164 0.79 -15.53 10.94
C CYS A 164 2.31 -15.69 10.97
N ARG A 165 2.90 -15.98 9.82
CA ARG A 165 4.32 -16.30 9.69
C ARG A 165 5.06 -15.09 9.14
N VAL A 166 5.91 -14.48 9.96
CA VAL A 166 6.61 -13.25 9.62
C VAL A 166 8.10 -13.45 9.70
N MET A 167 8.81 -13.20 8.60
CA MET A 167 10.27 -13.14 8.55
C MET A 167 10.73 -11.69 8.62
N VAL A 168 11.64 -11.38 9.53
CA VAL A 168 12.38 -10.11 9.57
C VAL A 168 13.81 -10.42 9.18
N TRP A 169 14.20 -9.96 8.01
CA TRP A 169 15.49 -10.25 7.41
C TRP A 169 16.41 -9.03 7.45
N PHE A 170 17.43 -9.08 8.30
CA PHE A 170 18.48 -8.07 8.39
C PHE A 170 19.62 -8.40 7.44
N THR A 171 19.96 -7.49 6.53
CA THR A 171 21.07 -7.63 5.57
C THR A 171 21.59 -6.27 5.11
N ASP A 172 22.81 -6.19 4.56
CA ASP A 172 23.32 -4.95 3.94
C ASP A 172 22.82 -4.73 2.49
N GLY A 173 22.01 -5.68 1.99
CA GLY A 173 21.43 -5.67 0.66
C GLY A 173 22.35 -6.18 -0.44
N LEU A 174 23.49 -6.79 -0.10
CA LEU A 174 24.39 -7.43 -1.06
C LEU A 174 24.49 -8.93 -0.81
N HIS A 175 24.12 -9.70 -1.83
CA HIS A 175 24.49 -11.10 -1.95
C HIS A 175 25.90 -11.18 -2.55
N ASP A 176 26.86 -11.80 -1.86
CA ASP A 176 28.25 -11.97 -2.32
C ASP A 176 28.81 -13.34 -1.89
N PRO A 177 28.26 -14.45 -2.42
CA PRO A 177 28.51 -15.79 -1.90
C PRO A 177 29.96 -16.29 -2.05
N GLU A 178 30.79 -15.61 -2.85
CA GLU A 178 32.18 -16.01 -3.12
C GLU A 178 33.14 -14.81 -3.06
N PRO A 179 34.43 -15.03 -2.75
CA PRO A 179 35.41 -13.95 -2.73
C PRO A 179 35.80 -13.48 -4.13
N GLY A 180 35.44 -12.23 -4.43
CA GLY A 180 36.00 -11.46 -5.53
C GLY A 180 35.07 -11.35 -6.72
N PHE A 181 34.42 -10.18 -6.83
CA PHE A 181 33.51 -9.78 -7.90
C PHE A 181 33.90 -10.31 -9.29
N SER A 182 33.36 -11.49 -9.63
CA SER A 182 33.68 -12.22 -10.86
C SER A 182 32.44 -12.45 -11.71
N GLU A 183 32.65 -12.85 -12.96
CA GLU A 183 31.55 -13.23 -13.85
C GLU A 183 30.80 -14.48 -13.35
N GLU A 184 31.51 -15.40 -12.70
CA GLU A 184 30.91 -16.62 -12.12
C GLU A 184 29.97 -16.26 -10.97
N GLU A 185 30.41 -15.35 -10.09
CA GLU A 185 29.59 -14.86 -8.98
C GLU A 185 28.34 -14.12 -9.47
N THR A 186 28.47 -13.33 -10.54
CA THR A 186 27.32 -12.67 -11.18
C THR A 186 26.32 -13.70 -11.70
N ARG A 187 26.78 -14.79 -12.33
CA ARG A 187 25.89 -15.89 -12.76
C ARG A 187 25.23 -16.58 -11.58
N THR A 188 25.93 -16.80 -10.47
CA THR A 188 25.35 -17.38 -9.25
C THR A 188 24.23 -16.50 -8.69
N ALA A 189 24.40 -15.17 -8.70
CA ALA A 189 23.36 -14.24 -8.30
C ALA A 189 22.17 -14.23 -9.27
N GLU A 190 22.41 -14.32 -10.58
CA GLU A 190 21.36 -14.45 -11.59
C GLU A 190 20.59 -15.78 -11.49
N ASP A 191 21.28 -16.89 -11.21
CA ASP A 191 20.68 -18.20 -10.99
C ASP A 191 19.83 -18.22 -9.72
N LEU A 192 20.31 -17.57 -8.65
CA LEU A 192 19.51 -17.37 -7.44
C LEU A 192 18.24 -16.56 -7.76
N ARG A 193 18.36 -15.44 -8.49
CA ARG A 193 17.21 -14.64 -8.93
C ARG A 193 16.21 -15.48 -9.73
N GLY A 194 16.67 -16.29 -10.69
CA GLY A 194 15.82 -17.17 -11.48
C GLY A 194 15.07 -18.21 -10.66
N ARG A 195 15.76 -18.88 -9.72
CA ARG A 195 15.11 -19.82 -8.77
C ARG A 195 14.11 -19.13 -7.85
N LEU A 196 14.41 -17.89 -7.46
CA LEU A 196 13.58 -17.12 -6.55
C LEU A 196 12.28 -16.67 -7.18
N CYS A 197 12.36 -16.05 -8.35
CA CYS A 197 11.19 -15.60 -9.09
C CYS A 197 10.36 -16.78 -9.65
N GLY A 198 10.90 -18.00 -9.60
CA GLY A 198 10.20 -19.26 -9.84
C GLY A 198 9.75 -19.98 -8.57
N THR A 199 10.41 -21.12 -8.28
CA THR A 199 9.94 -22.11 -7.31
C THR A 199 9.97 -21.65 -5.86
N MET A 200 10.95 -20.83 -5.47
CA MET A 200 11.07 -20.41 -4.08
C MET A 200 9.96 -19.43 -3.68
N LYS A 201 9.63 -18.45 -4.53
CA LYS A 201 8.51 -17.54 -4.25
C LYS A 201 7.19 -18.30 -4.08
N GLN A 202 6.98 -19.36 -4.88
CA GLN A 202 5.81 -20.23 -4.72
C GLN A 202 5.81 -20.95 -3.37
N ARG A 203 6.96 -21.38 -2.85
CA ARG A 203 7.07 -21.94 -1.49
C ARG A 203 6.77 -20.90 -0.42
N PHE A 204 7.31 -19.69 -0.54
CA PHE A 204 7.00 -18.59 0.38
C PHE A 204 5.50 -18.24 0.38
N ALA A 205 4.88 -18.18 -0.79
CA ALA A 205 3.45 -17.94 -0.93
C ALA A 205 2.63 -19.12 -0.37
N HIS A 206 3.05 -20.36 -0.62
CA HIS A 206 2.40 -21.57 -0.08
C HIS A 206 2.41 -21.58 1.45
N GLU A 207 3.57 -21.25 2.04
CA GLU A 207 3.74 -21.15 3.49
C GLU A 207 3.21 -19.83 4.07
N ARG A 208 2.69 -18.92 3.24
CA ARG A 208 2.16 -17.59 3.61
C ARG A 208 3.14 -16.75 4.44
N ILE A 209 4.42 -16.81 4.07
CA ILE A 209 5.49 -16.09 4.78
C ILE A 209 5.48 -14.61 4.36
N GLN A 210 5.26 -13.74 5.34
CA GLN A 210 5.32 -12.30 5.18
C GLN A 210 6.72 -11.82 5.52
N THR A 211 7.31 -10.93 4.72
CA THR A 211 8.73 -10.58 4.91
C THR A 211 8.98 -9.08 5.08
N PHE A 212 9.68 -8.71 6.15
CA PHE A 212 10.28 -7.40 6.34
C PHE A 212 11.78 -7.49 6.02
N ALA A 213 12.22 -6.92 4.90
CA ALA A 213 13.63 -6.80 4.57
C ALA A 213 14.20 -5.51 5.20
N VAL A 214 15.03 -5.64 6.22
CA VAL A 214 15.70 -4.52 6.89
C VAL A 214 17.08 -4.32 6.28
N LEU A 215 17.23 -3.26 5.49
CA LEU A 215 18.48 -2.94 4.82
C LEU A 215 19.37 -2.06 5.69
N LEU A 216 20.58 -2.56 5.94
CA LEU A 216 21.57 -1.95 6.81
C LEU A 216 22.64 -1.20 6.00
N GLY A 217 22.69 0.11 6.18
CA GLY A 217 23.65 0.99 5.53
C GLY A 217 23.41 1.24 4.04
N GLN A 218 24.46 1.59 3.31
CA GLN A 218 24.40 2.05 1.91
C GLN A 218 25.20 1.16 0.94
N SER A 219 25.53 -0.08 1.36
CA SER A 219 26.30 -1.01 0.51
C SER A 219 25.61 -1.26 -0.84
N PHE A 220 24.31 -1.56 -0.84
CA PHE A 220 23.55 -1.74 -2.07
C PHE A 220 23.57 -0.48 -2.96
N GLN A 221 23.40 0.73 -2.41
CA GLN A 221 23.43 1.98 -3.19
C GLN A 221 24.79 2.22 -3.83
N ARG A 222 25.87 1.95 -3.08
CA ARG A 222 27.24 2.00 -3.59
C ARG A 222 27.46 0.98 -4.71
N GLY A 223 26.88 -0.22 -4.57
CA GLY A 223 26.88 -1.27 -5.59
C GLY A 223 26.17 -0.84 -6.87
N LEU A 224 24.92 -0.37 -6.76
CA LEU A 224 24.12 0.13 -7.89
C LEU A 224 24.82 1.29 -8.63
N SER A 225 25.49 2.16 -7.87
CA SER A 225 26.23 3.31 -8.42
C SER A 225 27.64 2.96 -8.92
N ALA A 226 28.13 1.75 -8.71
CA ALA A 226 29.50 1.37 -9.05
C ALA A 226 29.74 1.44 -10.56
N SER A 227 30.90 1.94 -11.00
CA SER A 227 31.27 1.93 -12.42
C SER A 227 31.66 0.55 -12.93
N ASP A 228 32.01 -0.36 -12.01
CA ASP A 228 32.34 -1.74 -12.29
C ASP A 228 31.04 -2.52 -12.60
N PRO A 229 30.90 -3.10 -13.81
CA PRO A 229 29.69 -3.81 -14.21
C PRO A 229 29.38 -5.01 -13.33
N TYR A 230 30.38 -5.68 -12.77
CA TYR A 230 30.17 -6.86 -11.91
C TYR A 230 29.53 -6.46 -10.58
N ARG A 231 30.10 -5.44 -9.91
CA ARG A 231 29.53 -4.90 -8.66
C ARG A 231 28.11 -4.36 -8.83
N ARG A 232 27.85 -3.70 -9.95
CA ARG A 232 26.50 -3.22 -10.27
C ARG A 232 25.54 -4.40 -10.50
N GLY A 233 25.93 -5.38 -11.30
CA GLY A 233 25.11 -6.56 -11.58
C GLY A 233 24.76 -7.37 -10.31
N MET A 234 25.71 -7.55 -9.40
CA MET A 234 25.45 -8.18 -8.10
C MET A 234 24.44 -7.40 -7.26
N ALA A 235 24.57 -6.07 -7.19
CA ALA A 235 23.63 -5.23 -6.44
C ALA A 235 22.23 -5.24 -7.06
N GLU A 236 22.14 -5.19 -8.40
CA GLU A 236 20.87 -5.31 -9.14
C GLU A 236 20.19 -6.65 -8.87
N ALA A 237 20.93 -7.77 -8.97
CA ALA A 237 20.41 -9.10 -8.67
C ALA A 237 19.97 -9.22 -7.20
N SER A 238 20.75 -8.70 -6.25
CA SER A 238 20.41 -8.71 -4.81
C SER A 238 19.11 -7.94 -4.53
N MET A 239 18.93 -6.78 -5.17
CA MET A 239 17.70 -5.98 -5.03
C MET A 239 16.50 -6.63 -5.71
N ASP A 240 16.69 -7.30 -6.85
CA ASP A 240 15.64 -8.12 -7.48
C ASP A 240 15.20 -9.27 -6.54
N VAL A 241 16.14 -9.93 -5.86
CA VAL A 241 15.82 -10.92 -4.81
C VAL A 241 14.97 -10.29 -3.71
N ILE A 242 15.41 -9.15 -3.17
CA ILE A 242 14.70 -8.42 -2.11
C ILE A 242 13.28 -8.03 -2.52
N ARG A 243 13.14 -7.51 -3.72
CA ARG A 243 11.86 -7.17 -4.31
C ARG A 243 10.98 -8.39 -4.52
N ALA A 244 11.54 -9.52 -4.96
CA ALA A 244 10.76 -10.72 -5.28
C ALA A 244 10.03 -11.29 -4.06
N PHE A 245 10.69 -11.40 -2.90
CA PHE A 245 10.05 -11.98 -1.72
C PHE A 245 9.18 -10.98 -0.95
N THR A 246 9.51 -9.67 -0.98
CA THR A 246 8.63 -8.66 -0.35
C THR A 246 7.44 -8.30 -1.22
N GLY A 247 7.57 -8.35 -2.55
CA GLY A 247 6.59 -7.77 -3.48
C GLY A 247 6.44 -6.25 -3.33
N HIS A 248 7.36 -5.57 -2.64
CA HIS A 248 7.31 -4.12 -2.39
C HIS A 248 7.96 -3.35 -3.55
N LEU A 249 7.32 -3.42 -4.73
CA LEU A 249 7.85 -2.91 -6.00
C LEU A 249 8.06 -1.39 -6.01
N ASP A 250 7.20 -0.68 -5.29
CA ASP A 250 7.15 0.77 -5.16
C ASP A 250 8.04 1.32 -4.03
N SER A 251 8.75 0.46 -3.31
CA SER A 251 9.68 0.90 -2.28
C SER A 251 10.73 1.85 -2.87
N PRO A 252 10.92 3.04 -2.29
CA PRO A 252 11.87 4.05 -2.79
C PRO A 252 13.31 3.55 -2.87
N VAL A 253 13.66 2.58 -2.02
CA VAL A 253 14.96 1.92 -1.99
C VAL A 253 15.24 1.20 -3.30
N VAL A 254 14.23 0.53 -3.86
CA VAL A 254 14.38 -0.30 -5.06
C VAL A 254 13.67 0.30 -6.27
N ALA A 255 12.82 1.32 -6.17
CA ALA A 255 11.97 1.78 -7.28
C ALA A 255 12.74 2.12 -8.57
N GLU A 256 14.01 2.55 -8.46
CA GLU A 256 14.87 2.87 -9.61
C GLU A 256 15.64 1.66 -10.18
N VAL A 257 15.64 0.52 -9.49
CA VAL A 257 16.34 -0.69 -9.93
C VAL A 257 15.51 -1.41 -11.00
N PRO A 258 16.04 -1.66 -12.21
CA PRO A 258 15.30 -2.33 -13.28
C PRO A 258 14.81 -3.72 -12.85
N THR A 259 13.51 -4.01 -12.97
CA THR A 259 12.98 -5.36 -12.70
C THR A 259 13.44 -6.34 -13.77
N ALA A 260 14.09 -7.43 -13.36
CA ALA A 260 14.38 -8.53 -14.27
C ALA A 260 13.12 -9.07 -14.97
N PRO A 261 13.21 -9.49 -16.25
CA PRO A 261 12.08 -10.07 -16.99
C PRO A 261 11.39 -11.21 -16.24
N ASP A 262 12.19 -12.05 -15.58
CA ASP A 262 11.73 -13.27 -14.90
C ASP A 262 10.95 -12.98 -13.61
N CYS A 263 11.05 -11.75 -13.09
CA CYS A 263 10.41 -11.32 -11.84
C CYS A 263 9.24 -10.34 -12.07
N ARG A 264 8.81 -10.14 -13.33
CA ARG A 264 7.75 -9.17 -13.68
C ARG A 264 6.35 -9.56 -13.21
N ASP A 265 6.11 -10.85 -13.00
CA ASP A 265 4.78 -11.36 -12.61
C ASP A 265 4.56 -11.32 -11.09
N ILE A 266 5.54 -10.87 -10.32
CA ILE A 266 5.43 -10.74 -8.86
C ILE A 266 4.63 -9.46 -8.56
N ARG A 267 3.31 -9.58 -8.51
CA ARG A 267 2.40 -8.47 -8.19
C ARG A 267 1.90 -8.49 -6.75
N GLU A 268 1.93 -9.66 -6.11
CA GLU A 268 1.43 -9.81 -4.75
C GLU A 268 2.45 -9.27 -3.74
N ARG A 269 2.02 -8.26 -2.99
CA ARG A 269 2.79 -7.69 -1.89
C ARG A 269 2.70 -8.64 -0.70
N SER A 270 3.81 -9.30 -0.37
CA SER A 270 3.95 -10.24 0.75
C SER A 270 5.03 -9.78 1.74
N GLY A 271 5.21 -8.47 1.84
CA GLY A 271 6.27 -7.89 2.62
C GLY A 271 6.49 -6.40 2.41
N GLU A 272 7.53 -5.92 3.08
CA GLU A 272 7.98 -4.55 3.05
C GLU A 272 9.51 -4.48 3.13
N ILE A 273 10.07 -3.41 2.58
CA ILE A 273 11.50 -3.12 2.60
C ILE A 273 11.65 -1.91 3.51
N LEU A 274 12.39 -2.07 4.60
CA LEU A 274 12.64 -1.09 5.62
C LEU A 274 14.12 -0.68 5.59
N THR A 275 14.40 0.58 5.91
CA THR A 275 15.76 1.04 6.22
C THR A 275 15.98 0.98 7.74
N VAL A 276 17.24 1.01 8.20
CA VAL A 276 17.55 1.01 9.65
C VAL A 276 16.82 2.12 10.41
N ALA A 277 16.68 3.30 9.79
CA ALA A 277 15.99 4.44 10.39
C ALA A 277 14.54 4.11 10.78
N ASN A 278 13.93 3.12 10.11
CA ASN A 278 12.55 2.70 10.31
C ASN A 278 12.46 1.37 11.08
N VAL A 279 13.58 0.72 11.43
CA VAL A 279 13.58 -0.57 12.13
C VAL A 279 12.96 -0.46 13.53
N LEU A 280 13.09 0.71 14.15
CA LEU A 280 12.53 0.97 15.47
C LEU A 280 11.00 1.01 15.47
N ASP A 281 10.37 1.20 14.30
CA ASP A 281 8.90 1.13 14.15
C ASP A 281 8.40 -0.30 13.91
N LEU A 282 9.30 -1.24 13.61
CA LEU A 282 8.93 -2.63 13.30
C LEU A 282 8.20 -3.32 14.46
N PRO A 283 8.61 -3.19 15.75
CA PRO A 283 7.84 -3.76 16.86
C PRO A 283 6.37 -3.33 16.84
N ASN A 284 6.10 -2.05 16.57
CA ASN A 284 4.73 -1.53 16.49
C ASN A 284 3.94 -2.16 15.34
N ARG A 285 4.55 -2.31 14.15
CA ARG A 285 3.93 -2.99 13.00
C ARG A 285 3.65 -4.48 13.24
N LEU A 286 4.48 -5.15 14.05
CA LEU A 286 4.29 -6.55 14.42
C LEU A 286 3.27 -6.73 15.55
N ILE A 287 3.15 -5.74 16.43
CA ILE A 287 2.20 -5.74 17.54
C ILE A 287 0.77 -5.48 17.06
N GLU A 288 0.58 -4.55 16.13
CA GLU A 288 -0.74 -4.11 15.67
C GLU A 288 -1.69 -5.28 15.33
N PRO A 289 -1.29 -6.31 14.56
CA PRO A 289 -2.18 -7.44 14.28
C PRO A 289 -2.49 -8.34 15.47
N THR A 290 -1.68 -8.29 16.53
CA THR A 290 -1.95 -9.03 17.79
C THR A 290 -2.99 -8.36 18.67
N LEU A 291 -3.43 -7.14 18.32
CA LEU A 291 -4.44 -6.38 19.04
C LEU A 291 -5.86 -6.89 18.77
N THR A 292 -6.04 -8.21 18.85
CA THR A 292 -7.35 -8.85 18.77
C THR A 292 -8.29 -8.32 19.86
N GLY A 293 -9.53 -7.99 19.47
CA GLY A 293 -10.53 -7.41 20.37
C GLY A 293 -10.33 -5.93 20.71
N PHE A 294 -9.27 -5.29 20.20
CA PHE A 294 -9.17 -3.84 20.23
C PHE A 294 -9.99 -3.21 19.09
N ARG A 295 -10.47 -2.00 19.34
CA ARG A 295 -11.13 -1.11 18.39
C ARG A 295 -10.20 0.08 18.11
N ASP A 296 -10.20 0.54 16.88
CA ASP A 296 -9.44 1.72 16.46
C ASP A 296 -10.01 2.97 17.14
N TRP A 297 -9.12 3.78 17.71
CA TRP A 297 -9.51 5.03 18.35
C TRP A 297 -9.54 6.16 17.32
N THR A 298 -10.75 6.61 16.98
CA THR A 298 -11.06 7.54 15.89
C THR A 298 -10.40 8.91 15.98
N ASP A 299 -10.12 9.41 17.19
CA ASP A 299 -9.61 10.78 17.42
C ASP A 299 -8.07 10.84 17.54
N CYS A 300 -7.35 9.78 17.18
CA CYS A 300 -5.90 9.72 17.25
C CYS A 300 -5.26 10.27 15.95
N GLU A 301 -4.90 11.56 15.95
CA GLU A 301 -4.37 12.29 14.79
C GLU A 301 -2.87 12.06 14.48
N ARG A 302 -2.44 12.47 13.27
CA ARG A 302 -1.03 12.63 12.85
C ARG A 302 -0.43 13.90 13.46
N LEU A 303 0.77 13.83 14.03
CA LEU A 303 1.36 14.92 14.82
C LEU A 303 2.64 15.47 14.22
N ARG A 304 2.82 16.80 14.30
CA ARG A 304 4.10 17.46 14.02
C ARG A 304 5.06 17.35 15.21
N ASP A 305 6.35 17.50 14.98
CA ASP A 305 7.41 17.33 15.98
C ASP A 305 7.27 18.21 17.23
N GLY A 306 7.63 17.68 18.40
CA GLY A 306 7.59 18.37 19.70
C GLY A 306 6.18 18.73 20.20
N SER A 307 5.14 18.15 19.59
CA SER A 307 3.75 18.44 19.94
C SER A 307 3.33 17.70 21.21
N ARG A 308 2.73 18.43 22.13
CA ARG A 308 1.86 17.86 23.15
C ARG A 308 0.48 17.71 22.56
N VAL A 309 -0.09 16.53 22.68
CA VAL A 309 -1.48 16.29 22.29
C VAL A 309 -2.30 15.81 23.45
N ALA A 310 -3.59 16.08 23.37
CA ALA A 310 -4.59 15.55 24.26
C ALA A 310 -5.69 14.95 23.40
N SER A 311 -6.22 13.81 23.82
CA SER A 311 -7.42 13.27 23.22
C SER A 311 -8.65 14.12 23.50
N GLY A 312 -9.75 13.83 22.82
CA GLY A 312 -11.09 14.21 23.29
C GLY A 312 -11.43 13.60 24.66
N GLU A 313 -12.62 13.93 25.16
CA GLU A 313 -13.20 13.34 26.36
C GLU A 313 -13.44 11.83 26.17
N LEU A 314 -13.11 11.02 27.18
CA LEU A 314 -13.17 9.56 27.14
C LEU A 314 -14.23 9.00 28.10
N PRO A 315 -14.77 7.80 27.83
CA PRO A 315 -15.68 7.14 28.76
C PRO A 315 -14.96 6.78 30.06
N ALA A 316 -15.71 6.56 31.14
CA ALA A 316 -15.13 6.18 32.43
C ALA A 316 -14.20 4.96 32.25
N GLY A 317 -13.04 4.98 32.90
CA GLY A 317 -12.02 3.95 32.66
C GLY A 317 -12.45 2.54 33.11
N ALA A 318 -13.51 2.44 33.92
CA ALA A 318 -14.17 1.16 34.21
C ALA A 318 -14.75 0.44 32.99
N PHE A 319 -15.01 1.14 31.88
CA PHE A 319 -15.47 0.53 30.62
C PHE A 319 -14.32 0.12 29.69
N ILE A 320 -13.08 0.46 30.03
CA ILE A 320 -11.91 0.24 29.17
C ILE A 320 -10.98 -0.79 29.84
N GLU A 321 -10.77 -1.91 29.17
CA GLU A 321 -9.84 -2.95 29.62
C GLU A 321 -8.39 -2.52 29.40
N GLU A 322 -8.11 -1.95 28.22
CA GLU A 322 -6.75 -1.55 27.85
C GLU A 322 -6.77 -0.44 26.80
N ILE A 323 -5.84 0.51 26.90
CA ILE A 323 -5.51 1.46 25.82
C ILE A 323 -4.09 1.16 25.37
N GLN A 324 -3.87 1.15 24.06
CA GLN A 324 -2.55 1.08 23.46
C GLN A 324 -2.35 2.22 22.47
N VAL A 325 -1.24 2.93 22.62
CA VAL A 325 -0.81 3.97 21.67
C VAL A 325 0.56 3.58 21.13
N LEU A 326 0.67 3.53 19.80
CA LEU A 326 1.88 3.20 19.05
C LEU A 326 2.35 4.46 18.31
N ALA A 327 3.59 4.87 18.49
CA ALA A 327 4.21 5.98 17.79
C ALA A 327 5.13 5.49 16.66
N TYR A 328 4.99 6.06 15.47
CA TYR A 328 5.82 5.79 14.30
C TYR A 328 6.61 7.05 13.95
N GLY A 329 7.90 6.89 13.63
CA GLY A 329 8.80 8.02 13.35
C GLY A 329 9.19 8.87 14.57
N GLY A 330 8.90 8.41 15.78
CA GLY A 330 9.23 9.12 17.01
C GLY A 330 9.00 8.28 18.27
N GLU A 331 9.19 8.89 19.43
CA GLU A 331 8.95 8.29 20.74
C GLU A 331 7.90 9.07 21.54
N ILE A 332 7.18 8.35 22.40
CA ILE A 332 6.30 8.89 23.44
C ILE A 332 7.19 9.11 24.67
N SER A 333 7.56 10.36 24.90
CA SER A 333 8.47 10.71 25.99
C SER A 333 7.75 10.78 27.34
N ARG A 334 6.49 11.24 27.35
CA ARG A 334 5.66 11.38 28.55
C ARG A 334 4.18 11.21 28.23
N PHE A 335 3.41 10.85 29.24
CA PHE A 335 1.96 10.84 29.19
C PHE A 335 1.34 11.38 30.48
N ARG A 336 0.04 11.68 30.43
CA ARG A 336 -0.75 12.08 31.60
C ARG A 336 -2.23 11.72 31.41
N LEU A 337 -2.92 11.51 32.53
CA LEU A 337 -4.36 11.28 32.58
C LEU A 337 -4.99 12.53 33.19
N LEU A 338 -5.93 13.16 32.50
CA LEU A 338 -6.54 14.44 32.88
C LEU A 338 -7.98 14.24 33.33
N ASP A 339 -8.26 14.51 34.60
CA ASP A 339 -9.62 14.37 35.17
C ASP A 339 -10.63 15.40 34.63
N SER A 340 -10.18 16.40 33.86
CA SER A 340 -11.06 17.40 33.25
C SER A 340 -10.51 17.90 31.91
N PRO A 341 -11.36 18.04 30.88
CA PRO A 341 -10.96 18.54 29.55
C PRO A 341 -10.57 20.03 29.56
N GLN A 342 -10.83 20.76 30.65
CA GLN A 342 -10.45 22.17 30.78
C GLN A 342 -8.98 22.35 31.21
N ALA A 343 -8.30 21.28 31.64
CA ALA A 343 -6.87 21.33 31.94
C ALA A 343 -6.08 21.36 30.63
N GLY A 344 -5.47 22.52 30.31
CA GLY A 344 -4.69 22.67 29.09
C GLY A 344 -3.48 21.73 29.04
N PRO A 345 -2.86 21.50 27.86
CA PRO A 345 -1.67 20.64 27.67
C PRO A 345 -0.49 20.94 28.62
N ASP A 346 -0.50 22.09 29.29
CA ASP A 346 0.56 22.53 30.20
C ASP A 346 0.22 22.37 31.70
N ASP A 347 -1.02 22.01 32.07
CA ASP A 347 -1.44 21.89 33.48
C ASP A 347 -1.30 20.46 34.01
N GLY A 348 -0.52 20.24 35.08
CA GLY A 348 -0.43 18.96 35.82
C GLY A 348 0.91 18.22 35.73
N ASP A 349 1.03 17.11 36.49
CA ASP A 349 2.24 16.28 36.58
C ASP A 349 2.30 15.23 35.46
N TRP A 350 3.28 15.36 34.58
CA TRP A 350 3.53 14.42 33.48
C TRP A 350 4.34 13.20 33.95
N GLN A 351 3.87 12.00 33.63
CA GLN A 351 4.61 10.76 33.88
C GLN A 351 5.63 10.53 32.76
N ARG A 352 6.89 10.28 33.12
CA ARG A 352 7.96 10.07 32.15
C ARG A 352 8.08 8.59 31.80
N LEU A 353 8.10 8.29 30.51
CA LEU A 353 8.40 6.95 30.00
C LEU A 353 9.92 6.77 29.84
N PRO A 354 10.44 5.53 29.82
CA PRO A 354 11.82 5.27 29.45
C PRO A 354 12.18 5.91 28.11
N ALA A 355 13.42 6.37 27.96
CA ALA A 355 13.88 6.90 26.66
C ALA A 355 13.77 5.80 25.59
N GLY A 356 13.34 6.16 24.39
CA GLY A 356 13.07 5.22 23.30
C GLY A 356 11.66 4.60 23.32
N SER A 357 10.79 4.95 24.27
CA SER A 357 9.45 4.34 24.35
C SER A 357 8.58 4.75 23.16
N ARG A 358 8.34 3.84 22.22
CA ARG A 358 7.42 4.06 21.08
C ARG A 358 6.01 3.55 21.31
N ARG A 359 5.75 3.07 22.51
CA ARG A 359 4.47 2.48 22.91
C ARG A 359 4.08 2.94 24.30
N LEU A 360 2.81 3.25 24.46
CA LEU A 360 2.13 3.39 25.73
C LEU A 360 1.06 2.31 25.82
N ALA A 361 1.03 1.57 26.93
CA ALA A 361 -0.05 0.65 27.25
C ALA A 361 -0.57 1.00 28.64
N LEU A 362 -1.87 1.25 28.73
CA LEU A 362 -2.59 1.51 29.99
C LEU A 362 -3.54 0.36 30.21
N ALA A 363 -3.31 -0.43 31.26
CA ALA A 363 -4.14 -1.58 31.59
C ALA A 363 -5.34 -1.12 32.44
N SER A 364 -6.32 -2.01 32.63
CA SER A 364 -7.53 -1.73 33.42
C SER A 364 -7.21 -1.17 34.82
N GLY A 365 -6.14 -1.64 35.47
CA GLY A 365 -5.71 -1.11 36.78
C GLY A 365 -5.27 0.35 36.76
N ASP A 366 -4.76 0.85 35.63
CA ASP A 366 -4.40 2.25 35.43
C ASP A 366 -5.63 3.14 35.13
N LEU A 367 -6.72 2.52 34.66
CA LEU A 367 -7.91 3.20 34.13
C LEU A 367 -9.12 3.16 35.08
N GLN A 368 -9.26 2.13 35.91
CA GLN A 368 -10.49 1.81 36.64
C GLN A 368 -11.03 2.94 37.54
N GLY A 369 -10.17 3.85 38.01
CA GLY A 369 -10.56 4.99 38.85
C GLY A 369 -10.86 6.29 38.10
N LEU A 370 -10.79 6.31 36.77
CA LEU A 370 -10.97 7.52 35.96
C LEU A 370 -12.47 7.75 35.69
N PRO A 371 -13.04 8.90 36.09
CA PRO A 371 -14.44 9.21 35.85
C PRO A 371 -14.67 9.54 34.37
N ALA A 372 -15.91 9.41 33.87
CA ALA A 372 -16.24 9.80 32.50
C ALA A 372 -15.92 11.28 32.22
N GLY A 373 -15.36 11.56 31.03
CA GLY A 373 -14.93 12.90 30.60
C GLY A 373 -13.44 13.20 30.78
N TRP A 374 -12.65 12.22 31.25
CA TRP A 374 -11.20 12.35 31.32
C TRP A 374 -10.56 12.37 29.92
N SER A 375 -9.30 12.79 29.81
CA SER A 375 -8.55 12.76 28.53
C SER A 375 -7.10 12.27 28.71
N LEU A 376 -6.53 11.69 27.65
CA LEU A 376 -5.15 11.23 27.60
C LEU A 376 -4.26 12.28 26.95
N GLY A 377 -3.29 12.81 27.70
CA GLY A 377 -2.26 13.69 27.18
C GLY A 377 -0.97 12.94 26.84
N LEU A 378 -0.35 13.23 25.69
CA LEU A 378 0.91 12.63 25.22
C LEU A 378 1.91 13.72 24.83
N GLU A 379 3.18 13.52 25.17
CA GLU A 379 4.31 14.35 24.71
C GLU A 379 5.20 13.48 23.82
N VAL A 380 5.16 13.74 22.51
CA VAL A 380 5.94 12.99 21.51
C VAL A 380 7.17 13.76 21.06
N VAL A 381 8.26 13.04 20.80
CA VAL A 381 9.51 13.58 20.30
C VAL A 381 9.84 12.86 18.99
N GLN A 382 10.01 13.59 17.89
CA GLN A 382 10.42 12.99 16.63
C GLN A 382 11.83 12.43 16.76
N ASP A 383 12.03 11.26 16.17
CA ASP A 383 13.37 10.73 16.03
C ASP A 383 14.06 11.48 14.89
N GLY A 384 15.07 12.28 15.23
CA GLY A 384 15.84 13.08 14.27
C GLY A 384 16.61 12.24 13.24
N SER A 385 16.65 10.92 13.41
CA SER A 385 17.19 9.98 12.43
C SER A 385 16.14 9.36 11.51
N SER A 386 14.85 9.52 11.81
CA SER A 386 13.78 8.88 11.05
C SER A 386 13.52 9.59 9.72
N GLU A 387 13.15 8.82 8.70
CA GLU A 387 12.76 9.35 7.39
C GLU A 387 11.37 10.02 7.43
N TYR A 388 10.61 9.78 8.49
CA TYR A 388 9.31 10.40 8.72
C TYR A 388 9.51 11.89 8.99
N ARG A 389 8.70 12.73 8.33
CA ARG A 389 8.69 14.18 8.57
C ARG A 389 7.82 14.57 9.76
N GLU A 390 6.95 13.66 10.21
CA GLU A 390 5.93 13.85 11.24
C GLU A 390 5.78 12.53 12.02
N VAL A 391 5.47 12.63 13.31
CA VAL A 391 5.21 11.45 14.15
C VAL A 391 3.76 11.02 13.94
N THR A 392 3.54 9.77 13.56
CA THR A 392 2.18 9.22 13.42
C THR A 392 1.85 8.41 14.66
N LEU A 393 0.66 8.62 15.23
CA LEU A 393 0.15 7.77 16.30
C LEU A 393 -0.90 6.82 15.75
N ALA A 394 -0.84 5.56 16.16
CA ALA A 394 -1.93 4.61 16.02
C ALA A 394 -2.43 4.24 17.42
N CYS A 395 -3.69 4.53 17.68
CA CYS A 395 -4.29 4.33 19.00
C CYS A 395 -5.39 3.29 18.94
N TYR A 396 -5.40 2.41 19.93
CA TYR A 396 -6.29 1.28 20.04
C TYR A 396 -6.84 1.22 21.45
N SER A 397 -8.07 0.77 21.61
CA SER A 397 -8.64 0.50 22.93
C SER A 397 -9.46 -0.78 22.93
N ARG A 398 -9.48 -1.49 24.05
CA ARG A 398 -10.28 -2.70 24.22
C ARG A 398 -11.31 -2.47 25.32
N PRO A 399 -12.60 -2.69 25.07
CA PRO A 399 -13.63 -2.58 26.10
C PRO A 399 -13.50 -3.72 27.13
N VAL A 400 -13.96 -3.48 28.35
CA VAL A 400 -14.03 -4.52 29.39
C VAL A 400 -14.98 -5.64 28.94
N GLY A 401 -14.52 -6.90 29.11
CA GLY A 401 -15.12 -8.15 28.64
C GLY A 401 -16.60 -8.08 28.29
N GLU A 402 -16.90 -8.14 26.98
CA GLU A 402 -18.27 -8.21 26.48
C GLU A 402 -18.79 -9.66 26.55
N PRO A 403 -20.03 -9.86 27.05
CA PRO A 403 -20.96 -8.85 27.52
C PRO A 403 -20.69 -8.38 28.97
N LEU A 404 -20.93 -7.09 29.24
CA LEU A 404 -20.82 -6.50 30.57
C LEU A 404 -21.82 -7.14 31.53
N THR A 405 -21.38 -7.73 32.63
CA THR A 405 -22.29 -8.31 33.62
C THR A 405 -22.63 -7.29 34.72
N MET A 406 -23.92 -7.02 34.91
CA MET A 406 -24.46 -6.11 35.93
C MET A 406 -25.57 -6.80 36.74
N HIS A 407 -25.88 -6.26 37.91
CA HIS A 407 -26.98 -6.74 38.74
C HIS A 407 -28.14 -5.75 38.74
N ALA A 408 -29.38 -6.21 38.80
CA ALA A 408 -30.53 -5.32 38.96
C ALA A 408 -31.55 -5.84 39.96
N THR A 409 -32.26 -4.89 40.53
CA THR A 409 -33.38 -5.11 41.46
C THR A 409 -34.58 -4.33 40.98
N VAL A 410 -35.79 -4.87 41.18
CA VAL A 410 -37.01 -4.13 40.86
C VAL A 410 -37.49 -3.42 42.11
N VAL A 411 -37.81 -2.13 42.02
CA VAL A 411 -38.29 -1.31 43.12
C VAL A 411 -39.66 -0.68 42.81
N ASP A 412 -40.45 -0.43 43.85
CA ASP A 412 -41.71 0.32 43.75
C ASP A 412 -41.49 1.86 43.72
N ALA A 413 -42.58 2.61 43.72
CA ALA A 413 -42.54 4.08 43.69
C ALA A 413 -41.94 4.69 44.97
N GLU A 414 -41.96 3.95 46.08
CA GLU A 414 -41.37 4.30 47.37
C GLU A 414 -39.91 3.83 47.50
N GLY A 415 -39.39 3.09 46.50
CA GLY A 415 -38.03 2.56 46.46
C GLY A 415 -37.83 1.25 47.21
N ALA A 416 -38.89 0.55 47.61
CA ALA A 416 -38.81 -0.77 48.24
C ALA A 416 -38.58 -1.86 47.20
N VAL A 417 -37.67 -2.79 47.49
CA VAL A 417 -37.33 -3.91 46.60
C VAL A 417 -38.48 -4.93 46.56
N LEU A 418 -38.88 -5.30 45.34
CA LEU A 418 -39.95 -6.24 45.06
C LEU A 418 -39.40 -7.56 44.51
N ALA A 419 -39.75 -8.69 45.13
CA ALA A 419 -39.47 -10.03 44.61
C ALA A 419 -40.60 -10.58 43.71
N GLU A 420 -41.81 -10.01 43.85
CA GLU A 420 -43.02 -10.42 43.13
C GLU A 420 -43.70 -9.18 42.52
N LEU A 421 -44.00 -9.24 41.24
CA LEU A 421 -44.57 -8.13 40.46
C LEU A 421 -45.96 -8.50 39.96
N ALA A 422 -46.93 -7.59 40.11
CA ALA A 422 -48.24 -7.79 39.51
C ALA A 422 -48.17 -7.61 37.98
N ALA A 423 -48.81 -8.49 37.20
CA ALA A 423 -48.87 -8.36 35.75
C ALA A 423 -49.47 -7.02 35.29
N GLY A 424 -48.81 -6.36 34.33
CA GLY A 424 -49.26 -5.10 33.72
C GLY A 424 -48.99 -3.83 34.54
N ALA A 425 -48.40 -3.94 35.73
CA ALA A 425 -48.01 -2.82 36.56
C ALA A 425 -46.70 -2.17 36.08
N SER A 426 -46.56 -0.88 36.35
CA SER A 426 -45.32 -0.13 36.10
C SER A 426 -44.45 -0.16 37.36
N HIS A 427 -43.19 -0.53 37.19
CA HIS A 427 -42.17 -0.62 38.22
C HIS A 427 -40.88 0.08 37.74
N THR A 428 -39.92 0.27 38.64
CA THR A 428 -38.59 0.76 38.28
C THR A 428 -37.61 -0.41 38.37
N LEU A 429 -36.93 -0.73 37.27
CA LEU A 429 -35.76 -1.60 37.30
C LEU A 429 -34.56 -0.73 37.72
N ARG A 430 -33.91 -1.07 38.82
CA ARG A 430 -32.72 -0.40 39.33
C ARG A 430 -31.50 -1.27 39.06
N VAL A 431 -30.70 -0.87 38.09
CA VAL A 431 -29.45 -1.55 37.71
C VAL A 431 -28.31 -1.00 38.56
N ASP A 432 -27.65 -1.86 39.33
CA ASP A 432 -26.39 -1.58 39.99
C ASP A 432 -25.30 -1.52 38.93
N MET A 433 -24.76 -0.31 38.75
CA MET A 433 -23.76 -0.06 37.73
C MET A 433 -22.38 -0.52 38.17
N TRP A 434 -22.12 -0.77 39.46
CA TRP A 434 -20.78 -1.11 39.94
C TRP A 434 -20.18 -2.35 39.25
N PRO A 435 -18.92 -2.31 38.77
CA PRO A 435 -17.91 -1.25 38.92
C PRO A 435 -17.98 -0.14 37.86
N TYR A 436 -18.96 -0.17 36.97
CA TYR A 436 -19.18 0.81 35.91
C TYR A 436 -19.84 2.08 36.47
N GLU A 437 -19.42 3.25 35.97
CA GLU A 437 -19.91 4.54 36.47
C GLU A 437 -20.84 5.22 35.45
N CYS A 438 -21.88 5.89 35.94
CA CYS A 438 -22.71 6.79 35.14
C CYS A 438 -21.95 8.07 34.72
N PRO A 439 -22.35 8.78 33.64
CA PRO A 439 -23.61 8.64 32.89
C PRO A 439 -23.53 7.64 31.72
N LEU A 440 -24.68 7.07 31.36
CA LEU A 440 -24.92 6.41 30.07
C LEU A 440 -25.71 7.37 29.17
N ASP A 441 -25.30 7.52 27.91
CA ASP A 441 -26.01 8.39 26.94
C ASP A 441 -27.27 7.68 26.42
N GLU A 442 -27.15 6.41 26.06
CA GLU A 442 -28.26 5.54 25.69
C GLU A 442 -28.13 4.15 26.34
N ALA A 443 -29.25 3.54 26.71
CA ALA A 443 -29.29 2.17 27.19
C ALA A 443 -30.63 1.53 26.83
N ALA A 444 -30.58 0.34 26.25
CA ALA A 444 -31.74 -0.42 25.83
C ALA A 444 -31.60 -1.88 26.32
N PHE A 445 -32.54 -2.34 27.13
CA PHE A 445 -32.57 -3.71 27.66
C PHE A 445 -33.83 -4.44 27.20
N VAL A 446 -33.67 -5.73 26.91
CA VAL A 446 -34.71 -6.67 26.49
C VAL A 446 -34.70 -7.87 27.44
N LEU A 447 -35.88 -8.40 27.76
CA LEU A 447 -36.03 -9.63 28.53
C LEU A 447 -35.67 -10.84 27.67
N VAL A 448 -34.97 -11.82 28.24
CA VAL A 448 -34.73 -13.11 27.57
C VAL A 448 -35.41 -14.22 28.38
N PRO A 449 -36.37 -14.97 27.80
CA PRO A 449 -36.87 -14.89 26.41
C PRO A 449 -37.69 -13.62 26.13
N GLU A 450 -37.72 -13.17 24.86
CA GLU A 450 -38.34 -11.91 24.42
C GLU A 450 -39.82 -11.83 24.82
N TYR A 451 -40.13 -10.96 25.78
CA TYR A 451 -41.49 -10.52 26.06
C TYR A 451 -41.72 -9.16 25.39
N PRO A 452 -42.95 -8.85 24.94
CA PRO A 452 -43.28 -7.55 24.37
C PRO A 452 -43.29 -6.48 25.49
N THR A 453 -42.11 -6.07 25.91
CA THR A 453 -41.90 -4.93 26.79
C THR A 453 -41.62 -3.70 25.96
N THR A 454 -42.28 -2.59 26.30
CA THR A 454 -41.85 -1.27 25.85
C THR A 454 -40.37 -1.07 26.20
N PRO A 455 -39.56 -0.47 25.29
CA PRO A 455 -38.15 -0.22 25.55
C PRO A 455 -38.02 0.56 26.86
N ILE A 456 -37.15 0.04 27.71
CA ILE A 456 -36.90 0.54 29.04
C ILE A 456 -36.14 1.87 28.92
N ARG A 457 -36.76 2.98 29.32
CA ARG A 457 -36.15 4.32 29.21
C ARG A 457 -35.43 4.71 30.50
N ASN A 458 -34.20 5.19 30.37
CA ASN A 458 -33.37 5.72 31.46
C ASN A 458 -34.04 6.95 32.08
N ARG A 459 -34.33 6.91 33.39
CA ARG A 459 -34.99 8.01 34.12
C ARG A 459 -34.01 9.00 34.72
N ALA A 460 -32.89 8.52 35.25
CA ALA A 460 -31.82 9.32 35.83
C ALA A 460 -30.69 8.41 36.32
N CYS A 461 -29.44 8.83 36.11
CA CYS A 461 -28.31 8.34 36.89
C CYS A 461 -28.28 9.09 38.22
N GLU A 462 -28.90 8.55 39.28
CA GLU A 462 -28.84 9.13 40.61
C GLU A 462 -27.50 8.78 41.28
N GLN A 463 -26.68 9.81 41.54
CA GLN A 463 -25.48 9.72 42.39
C GLN A 463 -24.41 8.69 41.97
N GLY A 464 -24.36 8.31 40.69
CA GLY A 464 -23.27 7.53 40.11
C GLY A 464 -23.29 6.02 40.36
N GLN A 465 -24.22 5.51 41.18
CA GLN A 465 -24.24 4.09 41.59
C GLN A 465 -25.32 3.26 40.90
N TYR A 466 -26.43 3.88 40.49
CA TYR A 466 -27.57 3.16 39.92
C TYR A 466 -28.10 3.85 38.68
N ALA A 467 -28.57 3.04 37.73
CA ALA A 467 -29.37 3.47 36.61
C ALA A 467 -30.81 2.98 36.79
N ASP A 468 -31.75 3.91 36.86
CA ASP A 468 -33.17 3.63 37.05
C ASP A 468 -33.89 3.63 35.69
N PHE A 469 -34.72 2.61 35.50
CA PHE A 469 -35.24 2.21 34.21
C PHE A 469 -36.75 1.92 34.33
N ASP A 470 -37.55 2.51 33.45
CA ASP A 470 -39.00 2.26 33.43
C ASP A 470 -39.30 0.83 32.96
N TYR A 471 -39.75 -0.03 33.87
CA TYR A 471 -40.09 -1.42 33.59
C TYR A 471 -41.60 -1.64 33.69
N ARG A 472 -42.20 -2.24 32.65
CA ARG A 472 -43.61 -2.65 32.68
C ARG A 472 -43.68 -4.15 32.55
N SER A 473 -44.20 -4.82 33.57
CA SER A 473 -44.37 -6.28 33.53
C SER A 473 -45.37 -6.64 32.43
N GLY A 474 -45.01 -7.62 31.59
CA GLY A 474 -45.94 -8.24 30.65
C GLY A 474 -47.12 -8.90 31.36
N ARG A 475 -48.10 -9.39 30.58
CA ARG A 475 -49.13 -10.31 31.08
C ARG A 475 -48.70 -11.73 30.75
N PRO A 476 -47.93 -12.41 31.62
CA PRO A 476 -47.65 -13.81 31.39
C PRO A 476 -48.90 -14.63 31.73
N ASP A 477 -49.12 -15.71 30.99
CA ASP A 477 -50.21 -16.66 31.23
C ASP A 477 -50.01 -17.42 32.55
N ASP A 478 -48.74 -17.62 32.94
CA ASP A 478 -48.31 -18.23 34.20
C ASP A 478 -47.27 -17.38 34.96
N ALA A 479 -47.12 -17.63 36.26
CA ALA A 479 -46.10 -16.97 37.05
C ALA A 479 -44.70 -17.25 36.47
N THR A 480 -44.03 -16.20 35.98
CA THR A 480 -42.75 -16.33 35.27
C THR A 480 -41.64 -15.71 36.09
N ARG A 481 -40.60 -16.50 36.39
CA ARG A 481 -39.37 -16.00 37.01
C ARG A 481 -38.45 -15.44 35.93
N VAL A 482 -38.11 -14.16 36.05
CA VAL A 482 -37.09 -13.51 35.23
C VAL A 482 -35.77 -13.62 35.99
N VAL A 483 -34.71 -14.06 35.29
CA VAL A 483 -33.36 -14.22 35.86
C VAL A 483 -32.33 -13.39 35.09
N ARG A 484 -32.57 -13.10 33.81
CA ARG A 484 -31.61 -12.44 32.92
C ARG A 484 -32.31 -11.48 31.97
N LEU A 485 -31.69 -10.32 31.81
CA LEU A 485 -32.00 -9.29 30.82
C LEU A 485 -30.75 -9.13 29.96
N GLU A 486 -30.92 -8.99 28.65
CA GLU A 486 -29.83 -8.72 27.72
C GLU A 486 -30.10 -7.38 27.03
N GLY A 487 -29.07 -6.56 26.86
CA GLY A 487 -29.23 -5.21 26.34
C GLY A 487 -27.95 -4.63 25.79
N ARG A 488 -28.03 -3.37 25.39
CA ARG A 488 -26.90 -2.55 24.96
C ARG A 488 -26.85 -1.28 25.78
N VAL A 489 -25.64 -0.87 26.13
CA VAL A 489 -25.37 0.38 26.83
C VAL A 489 -24.34 1.18 26.04
N GLU A 490 -24.55 2.49 25.94
CA GLU A 490 -23.58 3.41 25.38
C GLU A 490 -23.05 4.29 26.53
N PRO A 491 -21.82 4.02 27.02
CA PRO A 491 -21.18 4.88 28.00
C PRO A 491 -21.02 6.29 27.45
N ARG A 492 -21.17 7.30 28.31
CA ARG A 492 -20.94 8.68 27.88
C ARG A 492 -19.53 8.87 27.32
N PHE A 493 -19.43 9.56 26.18
CA PHE A 493 -18.20 9.78 25.41
C PHE A 493 -17.59 8.52 24.76
N ALA A 494 -18.26 7.37 24.79
CA ALA A 494 -17.80 6.17 24.11
C ALA A 494 -17.58 6.38 22.60
N ALA A 495 -18.38 7.25 21.96
CA ALA A 495 -18.24 7.59 20.55
C ALA A 495 -16.88 8.23 20.20
N ASN A 496 -16.24 8.97 21.12
CA ASN A 496 -14.91 9.55 20.88
C ASN A 496 -13.81 8.49 20.86
N LEU A 497 -14.07 7.32 21.47
CA LEU A 497 -13.13 6.22 21.58
C LEU A 497 -13.41 5.09 20.56
N TRP A 498 -14.67 4.78 20.28
CA TRP A 498 -15.10 3.64 19.45
C TRP A 498 -15.95 4.03 18.24
N GLY A 499 -16.12 5.32 17.95
CA GLY A 499 -16.91 5.81 16.82
C GLY A 499 -18.35 5.32 16.85
N ARG A 500 -18.87 4.88 15.70
CA ARG A 500 -20.24 4.35 15.56
C ARG A 500 -20.48 2.99 16.22
N GLN A 501 -19.43 2.34 16.72
CA GLN A 501 -19.51 1.07 17.45
C GLN A 501 -19.42 1.30 18.97
N SER A 502 -20.00 2.38 19.48
CA SER A 502 -19.96 2.78 20.89
C SER A 502 -20.87 1.95 21.82
N GLU A 503 -21.82 1.21 21.26
CA GLU A 503 -22.71 0.32 22.01
C GLU A 503 -21.96 -0.92 22.52
N LEU A 504 -21.97 -1.12 23.83
CA LEU A 504 -21.45 -2.31 24.50
C LEU A 504 -22.60 -3.26 24.84
N VAL A 505 -22.42 -4.56 24.61
CA VAL A 505 -23.40 -5.58 25.02
C VAL A 505 -23.37 -5.73 26.53
N ALA A 506 -24.54 -5.73 27.15
CA ALA A 506 -24.74 -5.83 28.59
C ALA A 506 -25.69 -6.97 28.95
N GLU A 507 -25.32 -7.73 29.97
CA GLU A 507 -26.14 -8.74 30.62
C GLU A 507 -26.46 -8.29 32.04
N VAL A 508 -27.74 -8.16 32.33
CA VAL A 508 -28.23 -7.73 33.63
C VAL A 508 -28.91 -8.91 34.31
N ALA A 509 -28.32 -9.39 35.40
CA ALA A 509 -28.93 -10.40 36.25
C ALA A 509 -29.94 -9.75 37.19
N ALA A 510 -31.22 -10.09 37.04
CA ALA A 510 -32.32 -9.62 37.88
C ALA A 510 -33.17 -10.80 38.30
N ASP A 511 -33.48 -10.94 39.60
CA ASP A 511 -34.27 -12.06 40.12
C ASP A 511 -35.60 -11.56 40.67
N PHE A 512 -36.68 -11.75 39.92
CA PHE A 512 -38.04 -11.44 40.34
C PHE A 512 -39.07 -12.35 39.63
N THR A 513 -40.24 -12.50 40.24
CA THR A 513 -41.34 -13.29 39.69
C THR A 513 -42.48 -12.37 39.26
N VAL A 514 -42.96 -12.49 38.02
CA VAL A 514 -44.18 -11.79 37.58
C VAL A 514 -45.37 -12.70 37.87
N LEU A 515 -46.28 -12.26 38.73
CA LEU A 515 -47.49 -12.98 39.11
C LEU A 515 -48.56 -12.83 38.03
N ALA A 516 -49.19 -13.95 37.66
CA ALA A 516 -50.36 -13.97 36.80
C ALA A 516 -51.51 -13.13 37.42
N PRO A 517 -52.36 -12.48 36.59
CA PRO A 517 -53.52 -11.75 37.10
C PRO A 517 -54.44 -12.69 37.90
N PRO A 518 -55.04 -12.23 39.01
CA PRO A 518 -55.92 -13.06 39.81
C PRO A 518 -57.08 -13.56 38.93
N PRO A 519 -57.39 -14.88 38.94
CA PRO A 519 -58.47 -15.42 38.13
C PRO A 519 -59.78 -14.74 38.55
N THR A 520 -60.44 -14.08 37.60
CA THR A 520 -61.79 -13.54 37.79
C THR A 520 -62.74 -14.69 38.10
N THR A 521 -63.03 -14.85 39.38
CA THR A 521 -63.84 -15.94 39.93
C THR A 521 -65.31 -15.61 39.79
N THR A 522 -65.93 -16.06 38.69
CA THR A 522 -67.38 -16.24 38.60
C THR A 522 -67.69 -17.72 38.72
N THR A 523 -67.85 -18.20 39.95
CA THR A 523 -68.23 -19.59 40.24
C THR A 523 -69.72 -19.67 40.53
N THR A 524 -70.52 -20.23 39.60
CA THR A 524 -71.90 -20.68 39.89
C THR A 524 -71.98 -22.18 39.64
N THR A 525 -72.15 -22.93 40.71
CA THR A 525 -72.21 -24.40 40.72
C THR A 525 -73.60 -24.87 40.26
N ALA A 526 -73.66 -25.48 39.08
CA ALA A 526 -74.81 -26.24 38.58
C ALA A 526 -74.35 -27.69 38.30
N PRO A 527 -75.24 -28.70 38.46
CA PRO A 527 -74.89 -30.11 38.27
C PRO A 527 -74.39 -30.37 36.84
N PRO A 528 -73.53 -31.38 36.63
CA PRO A 528 -72.81 -31.56 35.36
C PRO A 528 -73.81 -31.71 34.22
N ALA A 529 -73.86 -30.68 33.38
CA ALA A 529 -74.56 -30.74 32.11
C ALA A 529 -73.86 -31.78 31.21
N PRO A 530 -74.60 -32.45 30.32
CA PRO A 530 -73.99 -33.30 29.29
C PRO A 530 -72.89 -32.51 28.58
N GLN A 531 -71.69 -33.10 28.52
CA GLN A 531 -70.52 -32.41 27.95
C GLN A 531 -70.82 -32.07 26.48
N PRO A 532 -70.62 -30.81 26.05
CA PRO A 532 -70.68 -30.49 24.64
C PRO A 532 -69.56 -31.22 23.88
N PRO A 533 -69.70 -31.43 22.56
CA PRO A 533 -68.59 -31.92 21.75
C PRO A 533 -67.37 -31.01 21.92
N THR A 534 -66.19 -31.61 22.07
CA THR A 534 -64.93 -30.86 22.17
C THR A 534 -64.24 -30.82 20.80
N LEU A 535 -63.63 -29.68 20.51
CA LEU A 535 -62.73 -29.50 19.38
C LEU A 535 -61.30 -29.55 19.92
N GLU A 536 -60.46 -30.38 19.31
CA GLU A 536 -59.04 -30.48 19.63
C GLU A 536 -58.25 -30.41 18.32
N CYS A 537 -57.35 -29.44 18.18
CA CYS A 537 -56.44 -29.31 17.06
C CYS A 537 -55.02 -29.63 17.50
N GLU A 538 -54.30 -30.42 16.70
CA GLU A 538 -52.88 -30.65 16.96
C GLU A 538 -52.08 -29.36 16.73
N GLU A 539 -51.23 -28.99 17.69
CA GLU A 539 -50.22 -27.91 17.59
C GLU A 539 -49.05 -28.31 16.67
N SER A 540 -49.36 -28.85 15.49
CA SER A 540 -48.36 -29.04 14.45
C SER A 540 -48.05 -27.69 13.81
N PRO A 541 -46.77 -27.34 13.58
CA PRO A 541 -46.44 -26.12 12.85
C PRO A 541 -47.03 -26.19 11.44
N PRO A 542 -47.58 -25.09 10.91
CA PRO A 542 -48.12 -25.03 9.57
C PRO A 542 -47.08 -25.51 8.56
N ARG A 543 -47.51 -26.30 7.60
CA ARG A 543 -46.67 -26.77 6.49
C ARG A 543 -47.13 -26.12 5.21
N VAL A 544 -46.17 -25.71 4.39
CA VAL A 544 -46.40 -25.20 3.05
C VAL A 544 -46.33 -26.39 2.09
N GLU A 545 -47.47 -26.73 1.47
CA GLU A 545 -47.54 -27.74 0.41
C GLU A 545 -47.50 -27.02 -0.94
N GLY A 546 -46.39 -27.11 -1.69
CA GLY A 546 -46.27 -26.52 -3.03
C GLY A 546 -44.88 -26.66 -3.65
N ASP A 547 -44.81 -26.39 -4.95
CA ASP A 547 -43.58 -26.42 -5.74
C ASP A 547 -43.29 -25.06 -6.39
N TRP A 548 -42.01 -24.73 -6.55
CA TRP A 548 -41.54 -23.61 -7.36
C TRP A 548 -41.36 -24.07 -8.81
N GLN A 549 -42.17 -23.54 -9.73
CA GLN A 549 -41.99 -23.77 -11.17
C GLN A 549 -41.91 -22.45 -11.92
N GLY A 550 -40.77 -22.17 -12.56
CA GLY A 550 -40.59 -21.03 -13.44
C GLY A 550 -40.64 -19.65 -12.76
N GLY A 551 -40.18 -19.54 -11.50
CA GLY A 551 -40.18 -18.28 -10.75
C GLY A 551 -41.54 -17.90 -10.13
N ALA A 552 -42.50 -18.82 -10.17
CA ALA A 552 -43.79 -18.69 -9.50
C ALA A 552 -43.94 -19.83 -8.48
N PHE A 553 -44.39 -19.50 -7.28
CA PHE A 553 -44.77 -20.49 -6.28
C PHE A 553 -46.24 -20.85 -6.46
N SER A 554 -46.54 -22.15 -6.52
CA SER A 554 -47.91 -22.65 -6.48
C SER A 554 -48.04 -23.58 -5.30
N GLY A 555 -48.51 -23.05 -4.17
CA GLY A 555 -48.74 -23.84 -2.97
C GLY A 555 -49.82 -23.29 -2.07
N ARG A 556 -50.14 -24.05 -1.04
CA ARG A 556 -51.15 -23.77 -0.03
C ARG A 556 -50.57 -24.02 1.37
N ILE A 557 -51.12 -23.35 2.35
CA ILE A 557 -50.74 -23.52 3.75
C ILE A 557 -51.69 -24.53 4.38
N VAL A 558 -51.14 -25.50 5.09
CA VAL A 558 -51.88 -26.47 5.90
C VAL A 558 -51.48 -26.26 7.34
N ALA A 559 -52.37 -25.70 8.16
CA ALA A 559 -52.03 -25.24 9.51
C ALA A 559 -52.08 -26.36 10.57
N SER A 560 -53.14 -27.18 10.59
CA SER A 560 -53.34 -28.22 11.63
C SER A 560 -54.30 -29.33 11.19
N GLU A 561 -54.23 -30.49 11.87
CA GLU A 561 -55.30 -31.50 11.88
C GLU A 561 -56.16 -31.29 13.14
N CYS A 562 -57.46 -31.09 12.96
CA CYS A 562 -58.43 -30.90 14.03
C CYS A 562 -59.38 -32.09 14.11
N ARG A 563 -59.71 -32.50 15.35
CA ARG A 563 -60.59 -33.60 15.67
C ARG A 563 -61.80 -33.09 16.44
N VAL A 564 -63.00 -33.57 16.07
CA VAL A 564 -64.22 -33.34 16.86
C VAL A 564 -64.50 -34.59 17.69
N ASN A 565 -64.40 -34.46 19.01
CA ASN A 565 -64.71 -35.55 19.92
C ASN A 565 -66.19 -35.45 20.35
N LEU A 566 -67.01 -36.36 19.83
CA LEU A 566 -68.42 -36.48 20.21
C LEU A 566 -68.53 -37.32 21.51
N PRO A 567 -69.37 -36.92 22.49
CA PRO A 567 -69.57 -37.70 23.71
C PRO A 567 -70.23 -39.06 23.41
N GLU A 568 -69.70 -40.16 23.96
CA GLU A 568 -70.22 -41.52 23.76
C GLU A 568 -71.62 -41.73 24.37
N ASP A 569 -71.96 -41.00 25.44
CA ASP A 569 -73.20 -41.16 26.19
C ASP A 569 -74.14 -39.94 26.07
N GLY A 570 -75.11 -40.01 25.15
CA GLY A 570 -76.33 -39.20 25.22
C GLY A 570 -76.45 -37.96 24.33
N ALA A 571 -75.78 -37.88 23.18
CA ALA A 571 -75.99 -36.78 22.24
C ALA A 571 -77.43 -36.80 21.66
N PRO A 572 -78.20 -35.69 21.76
CA PRO A 572 -79.54 -35.61 21.19
C PRO A 572 -79.48 -35.83 19.67
N THR A 573 -80.44 -36.57 19.14
CA THR A 573 -80.50 -37.00 17.73
C THR A 573 -80.72 -35.85 16.74
N ASP A 574 -81.09 -34.66 17.22
CA ASP A 574 -81.60 -33.57 16.37
C ASP A 574 -80.75 -32.27 16.44
N GLY A 575 -79.50 -32.34 16.93
CA GLY A 575 -78.58 -31.20 16.94
C GLY A 575 -77.94 -30.95 15.58
N ALA A 576 -77.99 -29.71 15.09
CA ALA A 576 -77.23 -29.27 13.92
C ALA A 576 -75.98 -28.49 14.38
N GLY A 577 -74.82 -28.87 13.86
CA GLY A 577 -73.55 -28.19 14.11
C GLY A 577 -73.11 -27.37 12.90
N SER A 578 -72.34 -26.32 13.12
CA SER A 578 -71.54 -25.67 12.06
C SER A 578 -70.11 -25.52 12.52
N VAL A 579 -69.17 -25.82 11.62
CA VAL A 579 -67.75 -25.57 11.83
C VAL A 579 -67.32 -24.45 10.88
N GLY A 580 -66.59 -23.47 11.41
CA GLY A 580 -66.08 -22.33 10.67
C GLY A 580 -64.62 -22.06 11.00
N VAL A 581 -63.91 -21.42 10.07
CA VAL A 581 -62.59 -20.85 10.30
C VAL A 581 -62.67 -19.35 10.00
N ALA A 582 -62.16 -18.54 10.91
CA ALA A 582 -62.04 -17.10 10.74
C ALA A 582 -60.57 -16.70 10.84
N ALA A 583 -60.07 -16.02 9.81
CA ALA A 583 -58.77 -15.38 9.83
C ALA A 583 -58.91 -13.90 10.23
N PRO A 584 -58.03 -13.36 11.09
CA PRO A 584 -58.10 -11.98 11.57
C PRO A 584 -57.67 -10.95 10.51
N SER A 585 -56.92 -11.34 9.47
CA SER A 585 -56.48 -10.48 8.37
C SER A 585 -56.87 -11.05 7.00
N GLY A 586 -57.24 -10.16 6.07
CA GLY A 586 -57.99 -10.48 4.85
C GLY A 586 -57.18 -10.96 3.64
N ASP A 587 -55.87 -11.20 3.76
CA ASP A 587 -55.01 -11.45 2.60
C ASP A 587 -54.95 -12.92 2.19
N VAL A 588 -55.31 -13.85 3.10
CA VAL A 588 -55.38 -15.29 2.80
C VAL A 588 -56.70 -15.85 3.30
N THR A 589 -57.49 -16.42 2.40
CA THR A 589 -58.74 -17.11 2.77
C THR A 589 -58.43 -18.55 3.14
N TYR A 590 -58.94 -19.00 4.29
CA TYR A 590 -58.84 -20.38 4.75
C TYR A 590 -60.19 -21.09 4.65
N HIS A 591 -60.15 -22.40 4.44
CA HIS A 591 -61.30 -23.28 4.50
C HIS A 591 -60.94 -24.59 5.17
N LEU A 592 -61.98 -25.33 5.56
CA LEU A 592 -61.83 -26.64 6.18
C LEU A 592 -61.92 -27.72 5.10
N GLU A 593 -60.98 -28.66 5.07
CA GLU A 593 -60.98 -29.82 4.17
C GLU A 593 -61.02 -31.12 4.98
N ARG A 594 -61.75 -32.11 4.48
CA ARG A 594 -61.66 -33.49 4.99
C ARG A 594 -60.31 -34.11 4.61
N PRO A 595 -59.88 -35.22 5.26
CA PRO A 595 -58.66 -35.95 4.89
C PRO A 595 -58.61 -36.40 3.42
N ASP A 596 -59.77 -36.53 2.77
CA ASP A 596 -59.90 -36.85 1.34
C ASP A 596 -59.82 -35.64 0.40
N GLY A 597 -59.60 -34.43 0.94
CA GLY A 597 -59.50 -33.16 0.20
C GLY A 597 -60.85 -32.48 -0.07
N THR A 598 -61.97 -33.02 0.40
CA THR A 598 -63.29 -32.42 0.17
C THR A 598 -63.50 -31.21 1.07
N ARG A 599 -63.79 -30.03 0.49
CA ARG A 599 -64.11 -28.80 1.24
C ARG A 599 -65.40 -28.97 2.05
N ILE A 600 -65.34 -28.57 3.32
CA ILE A 600 -66.47 -28.57 4.25
C ILE A 600 -67.14 -27.20 4.18
N THR A 601 -68.41 -27.15 3.78
CA THR A 601 -69.19 -25.90 3.69
C THR A 601 -70.58 -26.06 4.31
N GLY A 602 -70.96 -25.16 5.22
CA GLY A 602 -72.34 -25.02 5.71
C GLY A 602 -72.65 -25.71 7.04
N ARG A 603 -73.96 -25.79 7.37
CA ARG A 603 -74.46 -26.55 8.54
C ARG A 603 -74.34 -28.03 8.25
N LEU A 604 -73.66 -28.75 9.12
CA LEU A 604 -73.47 -30.19 9.03
C LEU A 604 -74.50 -30.89 9.92
N GLY A 605 -75.14 -31.93 9.38
CA GLY A 605 -75.85 -32.89 10.20
C GLY A 605 -74.87 -33.72 11.02
N ARG A 606 -75.36 -34.39 12.07
CA ARG A 606 -74.56 -35.28 12.93
C ARG A 606 -73.73 -36.30 12.13
N ASP A 607 -74.30 -36.84 11.06
CA ASP A 607 -73.64 -37.86 10.22
C ASP A 607 -72.67 -37.26 9.19
N ASP A 608 -72.66 -35.93 9.03
CA ASP A 608 -71.83 -35.22 8.05
C ASP A 608 -70.59 -34.55 8.67
N LEU A 609 -70.53 -34.49 10.00
CA LEU A 609 -69.38 -34.00 10.75
C LEU A 609 -68.22 -34.99 10.63
N PRO A 610 -67.12 -34.61 9.97
CA PRO A 610 -65.98 -35.49 9.89
C PRO A 610 -65.32 -35.58 11.26
N GLU A 611 -64.92 -36.79 11.67
CA GLU A 611 -64.16 -37.00 12.90
C GLU A 611 -62.84 -36.21 12.88
N GLN A 612 -62.28 -35.96 11.68
CA GLN A 612 -61.04 -35.22 11.46
C GLN A 612 -61.17 -34.27 10.26
N PHE A 613 -60.57 -33.08 10.35
CA PHE A 613 -60.47 -32.14 9.24
C PHE A 613 -59.19 -31.31 9.33
N ARG A 614 -58.79 -30.68 8.22
CA ARG A 614 -57.61 -29.81 8.12
C ARG A 614 -58.01 -28.38 7.80
N VAL A 615 -57.25 -27.43 8.31
CA VAL A 615 -57.36 -26.01 7.95
C VAL A 615 -56.39 -25.73 6.80
N VAL A 616 -56.94 -25.39 5.63
CA VAL A 616 -56.19 -25.23 4.38
C VAL A 616 -56.44 -23.84 3.80
N SER A 617 -55.39 -23.15 3.36
CA SER A 617 -55.54 -21.89 2.64
C SER A 617 -55.99 -22.12 1.20
N GLU A 618 -56.65 -21.15 0.60
CA GLU A 618 -56.72 -21.04 -0.86
C GLU A 618 -55.28 -20.98 -1.44
N PRO A 619 -55.07 -21.35 -2.72
CA PRO A 619 -53.76 -21.26 -3.35
C PRO A 619 -53.16 -19.87 -3.20
N LEU A 620 -51.93 -19.83 -2.68
CA LEU A 620 -51.20 -18.58 -2.50
C LEU A 620 -50.95 -17.93 -3.85
N ALA A 621 -51.15 -16.62 -3.93
CA ALA A 621 -50.86 -15.88 -5.15
C ALA A 621 -49.37 -16.04 -5.49
N PRO A 622 -49.01 -16.36 -6.75
CA PRO A 622 -47.66 -16.75 -7.12
C PRO A 622 -46.57 -15.68 -6.89
N GLN A 623 -46.94 -14.44 -6.57
CA GLN A 623 -46.04 -13.30 -6.34
C GLN A 623 -46.52 -12.36 -5.21
N GLY A 624 -47.17 -12.88 -4.17
CA GLY A 624 -47.59 -12.07 -3.02
C GLY A 624 -46.53 -12.02 -1.92
N PRO A 625 -46.38 -10.92 -1.18
CA PRO A 625 -45.72 -10.94 0.11
C PRO A 625 -46.61 -11.76 1.06
N TRP A 626 -46.26 -13.02 1.30
CA TRP A 626 -46.98 -13.81 2.29
C TRP A 626 -46.33 -13.54 3.66
N ASP A 627 -46.65 -12.39 4.24
CA ASP A 627 -46.40 -12.15 5.66
C ASP A 627 -47.48 -12.91 6.45
N LEU A 628 -47.22 -14.21 6.64
CA LEU A 628 -48.16 -15.14 7.23
C LEU A 628 -47.89 -15.22 8.73
N ASP A 629 -48.05 -14.10 9.42
CA ASP A 629 -48.10 -14.05 10.87
C ASP A 629 -49.56 -13.78 11.29
N GLY A 630 -50.13 -14.65 12.11
CA GLY A 630 -51.48 -14.48 12.62
C GLY A 630 -52.09 -15.68 13.35
N GLU A 631 -53.11 -15.39 14.17
CA GLU A 631 -53.91 -16.41 14.86
C GLU A 631 -55.15 -16.77 14.04
N LEU A 632 -55.28 -18.01 13.59
CA LEU A 632 -56.54 -18.51 13.01
C LEU A 632 -57.47 -18.96 14.13
N GLN A 633 -58.73 -18.55 14.08
CA GLN A 633 -59.76 -19.02 15.03
C GLN A 633 -60.64 -20.07 14.35
N VAL A 634 -60.61 -21.30 14.83
CA VAL A 634 -61.53 -22.37 14.40
C VAL A 634 -62.68 -22.43 15.39
N THR A 635 -63.91 -22.27 14.91
CA THR A 635 -65.13 -22.23 15.73
C THR A 635 -66.03 -23.41 15.42
N LEU A 636 -66.41 -24.17 16.44
CA LEU A 636 -67.44 -25.20 16.43
C LEU A 636 -68.68 -24.67 17.16
N ASP A 637 -69.73 -24.39 16.39
CA ASP A 637 -71.04 -23.99 16.92
C ASP A 637 -71.97 -25.20 16.97
N TRP A 638 -72.47 -25.54 18.15
CA TRP A 638 -73.41 -26.64 18.33
C TRP A 638 -74.72 -26.16 18.95
N GLN A 639 -75.83 -26.25 18.21
CA GLN A 639 -77.16 -25.92 18.74
C GLN A 639 -77.84 -27.14 19.34
N LEU A 640 -78.07 -27.08 20.65
CA LEU A 640 -79.00 -27.98 21.34
C LEU A 640 -80.42 -27.39 21.26
N PRO A 641 -81.48 -28.19 21.12
CA PRO A 641 -82.86 -27.70 20.93
C PRO A 641 -83.35 -26.71 22.01
N ASP A 642 -82.82 -26.82 23.24
CA ASP A 642 -83.28 -26.06 24.41
C ASP A 642 -82.21 -25.12 25.00
N ARG A 643 -81.07 -24.90 24.31
CA ARG A 643 -80.02 -23.98 24.77
C ARG A 643 -79.47 -23.13 23.62
N PRO A 644 -79.12 -21.85 23.88
CA PRO A 644 -78.35 -21.08 22.91
C PRO A 644 -77.03 -21.81 22.61
N ALA A 645 -76.60 -21.75 21.35
CA ALA A 645 -75.32 -22.32 20.95
C ALA A 645 -74.21 -21.73 21.81
N GLU A 646 -73.38 -22.60 22.37
CA GLU A 646 -72.15 -22.17 23.06
C GLU A 646 -70.99 -22.51 22.12
N PRO A 647 -70.43 -21.51 21.40
CA PRO A 647 -69.34 -21.75 20.47
C PRO A 647 -68.11 -22.26 21.24
N GLN A 648 -67.60 -23.42 20.83
CA GLN A 648 -66.24 -23.83 21.19
C GLN A 648 -65.29 -23.20 20.16
N ALA A 649 -64.25 -22.52 20.61
CA ALA A 649 -63.27 -21.90 19.74
C ALA A 649 -61.86 -22.31 20.15
N GLU A 650 -61.08 -22.73 19.17
CA GLU A 650 -59.67 -23.07 19.33
C GLU A 650 -58.83 -22.12 18.50
N ARG A 651 -57.69 -21.70 19.06
CA ARG A 651 -56.78 -20.75 18.42
C ARG A 651 -55.58 -21.51 17.87
N LEU A 652 -55.30 -21.28 16.60
CA LEU A 652 -54.16 -21.84 15.89
C LEU A 652 -53.19 -20.71 15.58
N VAL A 653 -52.02 -20.72 16.21
CA VAL A 653 -50.96 -19.76 15.92
C VAL A 653 -50.25 -20.20 14.65
N VAL A 654 -50.25 -19.36 13.62
CA VAL A 654 -49.45 -19.56 12.39
C VAL A 654 -48.13 -18.80 12.60
N PRO A 655 -47.02 -19.47 12.97
CA PRO A 655 -45.71 -18.82 13.07
C PRO A 655 -45.28 -18.25 11.72
N PRO A 656 -44.44 -17.19 11.72
CA PRO A 656 -43.92 -16.60 10.49
C PRO A 656 -43.21 -17.68 9.68
N LEU A 657 -43.78 -18.01 8.52
CA LEU A 657 -43.21 -18.97 7.59
C LEU A 657 -42.11 -18.28 6.79
N PRO A 658 -40.82 -18.63 6.97
CA PRO A 658 -39.77 -18.13 6.10
C PRO A 658 -39.99 -18.77 4.73
N VAL A 659 -40.61 -18.02 3.81
CA VAL A 659 -40.61 -18.42 2.40
C VAL A 659 -39.16 -18.30 1.94
N PRO A 660 -38.47 -19.40 1.61
CA PRO A 660 -37.11 -19.31 1.12
C PRO A 660 -37.16 -18.54 -0.20
N VAL A 661 -36.64 -17.31 -0.21
CA VAL A 661 -36.53 -16.54 -1.45
C VAL A 661 -35.34 -17.13 -2.21
N PRO A 662 -35.56 -17.75 -3.38
CA PRO A 662 -34.46 -18.28 -4.17
C PRO A 662 -33.59 -17.12 -4.65
N ASP A 663 -32.29 -17.23 -4.39
CA ASP A 663 -31.22 -16.35 -4.87
C ASP A 663 -31.39 -14.87 -4.49
N PRO A 664 -31.13 -14.50 -3.22
CA PRO A 664 -31.11 -13.10 -2.81
C PRO A 664 -30.03 -12.35 -3.61
N PRO A 665 -30.28 -11.06 -3.92
CA PRO A 665 -29.30 -10.23 -4.58
C PRO A 665 -28.08 -10.04 -3.69
N THR A 666 -26.90 -9.90 -4.31
CA THR A 666 -25.64 -9.65 -3.58
C THR A 666 -24.93 -8.44 -4.16
N LEU A 667 -24.26 -7.67 -3.30
CA LEU A 667 -23.23 -6.70 -3.64
C LEU A 667 -22.03 -7.04 -2.78
N ASP A 668 -20.86 -7.21 -3.39
CA ASP A 668 -19.60 -7.47 -2.72
C ASP A 668 -18.51 -6.59 -3.32
N CYS A 669 -17.94 -5.75 -2.47
CA CYS A 669 -16.86 -4.80 -2.79
C CYS A 669 -15.67 -4.92 -1.81
N SER A 670 -15.62 -5.99 -1.00
CA SER A 670 -14.81 -6.11 0.23
C SER A 670 -13.31 -5.79 0.11
N ASP A 671 -12.74 -5.95 -1.10
CA ASP A 671 -11.31 -5.73 -1.38
C ASP A 671 -11.06 -4.70 -2.50
N SER A 672 -12.10 -3.97 -2.91
CA SER A 672 -12.01 -3.10 -4.07
C SER A 672 -11.62 -1.67 -3.69
N THR A 673 -10.47 -1.23 -4.20
CA THR A 673 -10.10 0.18 -4.26
C THR A 673 -10.32 0.68 -5.68
N PRO A 674 -11.16 1.71 -5.92
CA PRO A 674 -11.41 2.18 -7.27
C PRO A 674 -10.11 2.65 -7.94
N THR A 675 -9.78 2.05 -9.08
CA THR A 675 -8.58 2.39 -9.86
C THR A 675 -8.90 3.45 -10.90
N LEU A 676 -8.10 4.52 -10.95
CA LEU A 676 -8.28 5.59 -11.94
C LEU A 676 -7.78 5.13 -13.31
N VAL A 677 -8.67 5.03 -14.29
CA VAL A 677 -8.36 4.42 -15.60
C VAL A 677 -7.73 5.43 -16.58
N ASN A 678 -8.07 6.71 -16.44
CA ASN A 678 -7.62 7.77 -17.36
C ASN A 678 -6.61 8.75 -16.75
N ALA A 679 -6.01 8.41 -15.60
CA ALA A 679 -5.02 9.23 -14.90
C ALA A 679 -3.61 8.61 -14.90
N GLY A 680 -3.19 8.01 -16.03
CA GLY A 680 -2.03 7.11 -16.08
C GLY A 680 -0.67 7.69 -15.66
N ASP A 681 -0.41 8.98 -15.91
CA ASP A 681 0.86 9.63 -15.50
C ASP A 681 0.71 10.39 -14.17
N GLY A 682 -0.39 10.18 -13.45
CA GLY A 682 -0.76 10.98 -12.27
C GLY A 682 -1.01 12.45 -12.61
N GLU A 683 -1.36 12.78 -13.86
CA GLU A 683 -1.81 14.12 -14.27
C GLU A 683 -3.34 14.17 -14.36
N VAL A 684 -3.93 15.34 -14.09
CA VAL A 684 -5.38 15.55 -14.22
C VAL A 684 -5.82 15.37 -15.69
N PRO A 685 -6.68 14.38 -16.02
CA PRO A 685 -7.11 14.16 -17.40
C PRO A 685 -7.89 15.34 -17.98
N VAL A 686 -7.84 15.50 -19.31
CA VAL A 686 -8.64 16.51 -20.03
C VAL A 686 -10.12 16.15 -20.05
N ASP A 687 -10.40 14.84 -20.11
CA ASP A 687 -11.74 14.29 -20.03
C ASP A 687 -12.17 14.09 -18.57
N PRO A 688 -13.47 13.92 -18.28
CA PRO A 688 -13.93 13.57 -16.93
C PRO A 688 -13.19 12.36 -16.39
N LEU A 689 -12.81 12.41 -15.11
CA LEU A 689 -12.12 11.33 -14.41
C LEU A 689 -12.96 10.06 -14.42
N ARG A 690 -12.32 8.91 -14.68
CA ARG A 690 -12.94 7.59 -14.71
C ARG A 690 -12.28 6.69 -13.68
N ALA A 691 -13.09 5.97 -12.91
CA ALA A 691 -12.64 5.00 -11.92
C ALA A 691 -13.33 3.65 -12.15
N VAL A 692 -12.66 2.55 -11.85
CA VAL A 692 -13.23 1.21 -11.92
C VAL A 692 -12.99 0.50 -10.60
N ALA A 693 -14.06 -0.01 -10.00
CA ALA A 693 -14.01 -0.83 -8.80
C ALA A 693 -14.38 -2.28 -9.14
N ASP A 694 -13.60 -3.24 -8.67
CA ASP A 694 -13.85 -4.68 -8.84
C ASP A 694 -14.95 -5.17 -7.89
N CYS A 695 -16.13 -4.54 -7.97
CA CYS A 695 -17.32 -4.94 -7.23
C CYS A 695 -18.14 -5.95 -8.04
N THR A 696 -18.59 -7.01 -7.38
CA THR A 696 -19.54 -7.95 -7.99
C THR A 696 -20.95 -7.71 -7.47
N ALA A 697 -21.90 -7.56 -8.39
CA ALA A 697 -23.31 -7.39 -8.05
C ALA A 697 -24.16 -8.40 -8.83
N THR A 698 -25.06 -9.10 -8.15
CA THR A 698 -25.96 -10.08 -8.76
C THR A 698 -27.40 -9.69 -8.52
N GLY A 699 -28.18 -9.57 -9.59
CA GLY A 699 -29.61 -9.29 -9.53
C GLY A 699 -30.39 -10.46 -8.92
N PRO A 700 -31.52 -10.19 -8.27
CA PRO A 700 -32.26 -11.17 -7.46
C PRO A 700 -33.01 -12.19 -8.32
N GLY A 701 -33.37 -13.35 -7.76
CA GLY A 701 -34.33 -14.25 -8.42
C GLY A 701 -35.69 -13.59 -8.71
N ILE A 702 -36.12 -12.66 -7.85
CA ILE A 702 -37.40 -11.94 -7.93
C ILE A 702 -37.17 -10.44 -7.68
N GLY A 703 -37.74 -9.56 -8.50
CA GLY A 703 -37.59 -8.10 -8.38
C GLY A 703 -36.42 -7.53 -9.18
N GLU A 704 -35.97 -6.34 -8.79
CA GLU A 704 -34.81 -5.64 -9.38
C GLU A 704 -33.86 -5.22 -8.26
N LEU A 705 -32.54 -5.27 -8.49
CA LEU A 705 -31.56 -4.63 -7.62
C LEU A 705 -31.27 -3.23 -8.14
N LEU A 706 -31.49 -2.21 -7.33
CA LEU A 706 -31.16 -0.82 -7.63
C LEU A 706 -29.86 -0.45 -6.91
N LEU A 707 -28.85 -0.03 -7.66
CA LEU A 707 -27.61 0.52 -7.11
C LEU A 707 -27.62 2.05 -7.25
N THR A 708 -27.27 2.75 -6.18
CA THR A 708 -27.06 4.20 -6.13
C THR A 708 -25.64 4.49 -5.63
N ALA A 709 -24.99 5.50 -6.20
CA ALA A 709 -23.67 5.94 -5.76
C ALA A 709 -23.75 7.37 -5.21
N ALA A 710 -23.09 7.63 -4.09
CA ALA A 710 -22.97 8.94 -3.48
C ALA A 710 -21.50 9.21 -3.11
N TRP A 711 -21.03 10.43 -3.35
CA TRP A 711 -19.67 10.84 -3.01
C TRP A 711 -19.66 11.70 -1.74
N SER A 712 -18.70 11.43 -0.87
CA SER A 712 -18.34 12.29 0.25
C SER A 712 -16.83 12.52 0.27
N ALA A 713 -16.40 13.78 0.22
CA ALA A 713 -14.99 14.11 0.45
C ALA A 713 -14.65 13.93 1.94
N ASP A 714 -13.45 13.45 2.25
CA ASP A 714 -12.96 13.46 3.63
C ASP A 714 -12.80 14.93 4.05
N SER A 715 -13.43 15.33 5.15
CA SER A 715 -13.70 16.72 5.54
C SER A 715 -12.47 17.57 5.93
N ALA A 716 -11.24 17.12 5.64
CA ALA A 716 -10.02 17.83 5.91
C ALA A 716 -9.53 18.62 4.68
N ALA A 717 -10.32 19.59 4.22
CA ALA A 717 -9.77 20.63 3.37
C ALA A 717 -8.84 21.51 4.23
N ASP A 718 -7.55 21.19 4.23
CA ASP A 718 -6.53 22.04 4.84
C ASP A 718 -6.68 23.47 4.28
N ASP A 719 -6.59 24.50 5.14
CA ASP A 719 -6.86 25.93 4.87
C ASP A 719 -6.10 26.50 3.65
N SER A 720 -5.18 25.72 3.08
CA SER A 720 -4.41 25.99 1.87
C SER A 720 -5.23 26.02 0.56
N GLY A 721 -6.51 25.66 0.59
CA GLY A 721 -7.38 25.65 -0.60
C GLY A 721 -6.97 24.59 -1.64
N ARG A 722 -6.28 23.54 -1.19
CA ARG A 722 -5.78 22.42 -2.01
C ARG A 722 -6.56 21.11 -1.83
N GLY A 723 -7.59 21.13 -0.99
CA GLY A 723 -8.47 19.97 -0.77
C GLY A 723 -9.29 19.62 -2.01
N LEU A 724 -9.81 18.39 -2.03
CA LEU A 724 -10.75 17.96 -3.05
C LEU A 724 -11.97 18.89 -3.07
N PRO A 725 -12.44 19.30 -4.26
CA PRO A 725 -13.65 20.10 -4.34
C PRO A 725 -14.81 19.28 -3.77
N GLU A 726 -15.56 19.84 -2.81
CA GLU A 726 -16.80 19.23 -2.29
C GLU A 726 -17.80 18.87 -3.40
N SER A 727 -17.65 19.49 -4.58
CA SER A 727 -18.50 19.29 -5.77
C SER A 727 -18.08 18.15 -6.71
N LEU A 728 -17.15 17.27 -6.31
CA LEU A 728 -16.79 16.12 -7.14
C LEU A 728 -17.92 15.08 -7.16
N ASP A 729 -18.88 15.24 -8.07
CA ASP A 729 -20.00 14.30 -8.24
C ASP A 729 -19.59 13.15 -9.17
N TRP A 730 -19.84 11.91 -8.74
CA TRP A 730 -19.53 10.67 -9.46
C TRP A 730 -20.82 9.97 -9.89
N ARG A 731 -20.78 9.33 -11.06
CA ARG A 731 -21.92 8.60 -11.63
C ARG A 731 -21.47 7.29 -12.25
N PHE A 732 -22.37 6.33 -12.39
CA PHE A 732 -22.08 5.10 -13.12
C PHE A 732 -21.86 5.41 -14.61
N ASP A 733 -20.74 4.95 -15.18
CA ASP A 733 -20.38 5.16 -16.59
C ASP A 733 -21.06 4.12 -17.51
N SER A 734 -21.17 2.87 -17.05
CA SER A 734 -21.74 1.79 -17.83
C SER A 734 -22.40 0.71 -16.97
N GLY A 735 -23.27 -0.09 -17.59
CA GLY A 735 -23.92 -1.26 -16.99
C GLY A 735 -25.36 -1.47 -17.47
N PRO A 736 -25.96 -2.64 -17.20
CA PRO A 736 -27.35 -2.94 -17.52
C PRO A 736 -28.30 -2.05 -16.68
N GLY A 737 -29.39 -1.61 -17.30
CA GLY A 737 -30.39 -0.77 -16.62
C GLY A 737 -29.88 0.59 -16.14
N LEU A 738 -28.75 1.07 -16.65
CA LEU A 738 -28.20 2.39 -16.31
C LEU A 738 -29.21 3.50 -16.64
N ALA A 739 -29.55 4.31 -15.64
CA ALA A 739 -30.41 5.46 -15.81
C ALA A 739 -29.74 6.51 -16.72
N ALA A 740 -30.55 7.27 -17.45
CA ALA A 740 -30.05 8.25 -18.43
C ALA A 740 -29.16 9.35 -17.82
N ASP A 741 -29.31 9.61 -16.52
CA ASP A 741 -28.49 10.57 -15.78
C ASP A 741 -27.21 9.95 -15.20
N GLY A 742 -27.08 8.62 -15.19
CA GLY A 742 -25.98 7.86 -14.59
C GLY A 742 -26.07 7.69 -13.07
N SER A 743 -27.14 8.17 -12.42
CA SER A 743 -27.24 8.16 -10.94
C SER A 743 -27.64 6.80 -10.36
N ARG A 744 -28.20 5.92 -11.19
CA ARG A 744 -28.80 4.64 -10.79
C ARG A 744 -28.48 3.55 -11.80
N LEU A 745 -28.20 2.36 -11.29
CA LEU A 745 -28.03 1.15 -12.08
C LEU A 745 -29.06 0.11 -11.64
N ARG A 746 -29.70 -0.58 -12.59
CA ARG A 746 -30.74 -1.58 -12.28
C ARG A 746 -30.38 -2.94 -12.83
N LEU A 747 -30.30 -3.94 -11.95
CA LEU A 747 -30.09 -5.33 -12.32
C LEU A 747 -31.39 -6.12 -12.20
N GLY A 748 -31.83 -6.66 -13.32
CA GLY A 748 -32.95 -7.60 -13.37
C GLY A 748 -32.56 -9.01 -12.92
N SER A 749 -33.52 -9.93 -12.99
CA SER A 749 -33.31 -11.30 -12.55
C SER A 749 -32.21 -12.02 -13.31
N GLY A 750 -31.23 -12.56 -12.58
CA GLY A 750 -30.08 -13.29 -13.12
C GLY A 750 -29.02 -12.43 -13.82
N GLU A 751 -29.17 -11.11 -13.85
CA GLU A 751 -28.13 -10.21 -14.35
C GLU A 751 -26.97 -10.13 -13.35
N ARG A 752 -25.74 -10.07 -13.87
CA ARG A 752 -24.53 -9.99 -13.05
C ARG A 752 -23.59 -8.93 -13.58
N LEU A 753 -23.07 -8.12 -12.67
CA LEU A 753 -21.96 -7.20 -12.87
C LEU A 753 -20.73 -7.72 -12.15
N THR A 754 -19.58 -7.59 -12.80
CA THR A 754 -18.27 -8.00 -12.25
C THR A 754 -17.37 -6.82 -11.89
N ALA A 755 -17.75 -5.62 -12.33
CA ALA A 755 -17.09 -4.37 -11.98
C ALA A 755 -18.11 -3.23 -12.04
N LEU A 756 -17.89 -2.20 -11.22
CA LEU A 756 -18.62 -0.94 -11.28
C LEU A 756 -17.71 0.13 -11.87
N GLU A 757 -18.15 0.74 -12.97
CA GLU A 757 -17.43 1.82 -13.63
C GLU A 757 -18.05 3.15 -13.26
N PHE A 758 -17.21 4.10 -12.84
CA PHE A 758 -17.61 5.43 -12.42
C PHE A 758 -16.97 6.51 -13.29
N VAL A 759 -17.70 7.59 -13.50
CA VAL A 759 -17.23 8.79 -14.20
C VAL A 759 -17.66 10.04 -13.43
N SER A 760 -16.73 10.98 -13.28
CA SER A 760 -17.04 12.29 -12.73
C SER A 760 -17.97 13.07 -13.67
N THR A 761 -18.84 13.90 -13.13
CA THR A 761 -19.83 14.65 -13.93
C THR A 761 -19.24 15.73 -14.84
N ALA A 762 -18.05 16.23 -14.51
CA ALA A 762 -17.39 17.30 -15.24
C ALA A 762 -15.87 17.05 -15.34
N PRO A 763 -15.21 17.55 -16.39
CA PRO A 763 -13.75 17.61 -16.44
C PRO A 763 -13.20 18.38 -15.25
N LEU A 764 -12.11 17.87 -14.69
CA LEU A 764 -11.43 18.47 -13.56
C LEU A 764 -10.61 19.71 -13.99
N ASP A 765 -10.61 20.71 -13.12
CA ASP A 765 -9.78 21.90 -13.28
C ASP A 765 -8.30 21.53 -13.34
N ASN A 766 -7.52 22.32 -14.08
CA ASN A 766 -6.08 22.07 -14.24
C ASN A 766 -5.27 22.48 -12.99
N ALA A 767 -5.61 21.93 -11.84
CA ALA A 767 -4.97 22.17 -10.55
C ALA A 767 -4.38 20.86 -10.02
N ARG A 768 -3.46 20.97 -9.05
CA ARG A 768 -3.06 19.80 -8.26
C ARG A 768 -4.24 19.42 -7.37
N LEU A 769 -4.62 18.16 -7.39
CA LEU A 769 -5.66 17.58 -6.56
C LEU A 769 -4.99 16.54 -5.67
N GLU A 770 -5.08 16.75 -4.37
CA GLU A 770 -4.53 15.86 -3.36
C GLU A 770 -5.59 15.68 -2.27
N GLY A 771 -6.00 14.44 -2.04
CA GLY A 771 -6.96 14.11 -0.99
C GLY A 771 -7.56 12.73 -1.17
N ALA A 772 -8.41 12.36 -0.21
CA ALA A 772 -9.20 11.14 -0.26
C ALA A 772 -10.69 11.49 -0.08
N GLY A 773 -11.54 10.61 -0.56
CA GLY A 773 -12.96 10.62 -0.23
C GLY A 773 -13.54 9.22 -0.37
N SER A 774 -14.79 9.07 0.04
CA SER A 774 -15.52 7.81 -0.03
C SER A 774 -16.62 7.90 -1.08
N LEU A 775 -16.71 6.86 -1.91
CA LEU A 775 -17.82 6.61 -2.81
C LEU A 775 -18.69 5.52 -2.20
N THR A 776 -19.81 5.92 -1.60
CA THR A 776 -20.79 5.02 -1.00
C THR A 776 -21.69 4.45 -2.08
N VAL A 777 -21.67 3.13 -2.27
CA VAL A 777 -22.57 2.39 -3.14
C VAL A 777 -23.65 1.71 -2.30
N GLU A 778 -24.89 2.15 -2.44
CA GLU A 778 -26.05 1.58 -1.76
C GLU A 778 -26.79 0.63 -2.71
N ALA A 779 -27.07 -0.59 -2.23
CA ALA A 779 -27.81 -1.61 -2.95
C ALA A 779 -29.19 -1.82 -2.34
N VAL A 780 -30.23 -1.46 -3.08
CA VAL A 780 -31.64 -1.56 -2.66
C VAL A 780 -32.36 -2.60 -3.51
N TRP A 781 -32.89 -3.63 -2.87
CA TRP A 781 -33.80 -4.58 -3.50
C TRP A 781 -35.17 -3.93 -3.72
N LEU A 782 -35.57 -3.78 -4.97
CA LEU A 782 -36.92 -3.38 -5.35
C LEU A 782 -37.76 -4.63 -5.61
N LEU A 783 -38.64 -4.95 -4.66
CA LEU A 783 -39.56 -6.08 -4.82
C LEU A 783 -40.75 -5.67 -5.71
N PRO A 784 -41.34 -6.61 -6.47
CA PRO A 784 -42.45 -6.31 -7.39
C PRO A 784 -43.67 -5.64 -6.73
N TRP A 785 -43.85 -5.83 -5.43
CA TRP A 785 -44.96 -5.31 -4.63
C TRP A 785 -44.66 -3.97 -3.95
N SER A 786 -43.70 -3.19 -4.47
CA SER A 786 -43.34 -1.84 -3.99
C SER A 786 -42.64 -1.78 -2.64
N GLU A 787 -42.26 -2.92 -2.06
CA GLU A 787 -41.38 -2.97 -0.89
C GLU A 787 -39.92 -2.75 -1.35
N GLN A 788 -39.16 -2.03 -0.53
CA GLN A 788 -37.75 -1.75 -0.76
C GLN A 788 -36.95 -2.23 0.44
N ARG A 789 -35.87 -2.98 0.17
CA ARG A 789 -34.99 -3.48 1.22
C ARG A 789 -33.55 -3.13 0.90
N VAL A 790 -32.89 -2.37 1.77
CA VAL A 790 -31.44 -2.14 1.66
C VAL A 790 -30.74 -3.46 1.99
N ILE A 791 -29.93 -3.96 1.06
CA ILE A 791 -29.22 -5.25 1.20
C ILE A 791 -27.79 -5.02 1.67
N ALA A 792 -27.13 -4.00 1.11
CA ALA A 792 -25.74 -3.68 1.38
C ALA A 792 -25.49 -2.19 1.14
N GLN A 793 -24.51 -1.66 1.85
CA GLN A 793 -23.96 -0.33 1.64
C GLN A 793 -22.45 -0.46 1.76
N GLU A 794 -21.75 -0.20 0.66
CA GLU A 794 -20.29 -0.37 0.54
C GLU A 794 -19.63 0.99 0.38
N ASP A 795 -18.61 1.28 1.19
CA ASP A 795 -17.86 2.53 1.13
C ASP A 795 -16.52 2.32 0.41
N LEU A 796 -16.42 2.81 -0.82
CA LEU A 796 -15.23 2.67 -1.66
C LEU A 796 -14.32 3.88 -1.49
N ARG A 797 -13.17 3.69 -0.81
CA ARG A 797 -12.20 4.78 -0.62
C ARG A 797 -11.46 5.09 -1.93
N VAL A 798 -11.57 6.33 -2.40
CA VAL A 798 -10.87 6.84 -3.59
C VAL A 798 -9.79 7.82 -3.14
N GLU A 799 -8.53 7.47 -3.42
CA GLU A 799 -7.40 8.37 -3.23
C GLU A 799 -7.07 9.09 -4.54
N LEU A 800 -6.95 10.41 -4.47
CA LEU A 800 -6.68 11.28 -5.60
C LEU A 800 -5.36 12.03 -5.33
N ASP A 801 -4.29 11.60 -5.99
CA ASP A 801 -3.03 12.36 -6.09
C ASP A 801 -2.74 12.65 -7.57
N LEU A 802 -3.34 13.73 -8.05
CA LEU A 802 -3.23 14.16 -9.45
C LEU A 802 -2.50 15.51 -9.54
N ARG A 803 -1.44 15.55 -10.34
CA ARG A 803 -0.70 16.75 -10.69
C ARG A 803 -1.45 17.55 -11.76
N ALA A 804 -1.30 18.86 -11.72
CA ALA A 804 -1.77 19.70 -12.82
C ALA A 804 -1.11 19.26 -14.14
N ARG A 805 -1.89 19.26 -15.24
CA ARG A 805 -1.44 18.96 -16.60
C ARG A 805 -0.19 19.75 -16.93
N SER A 806 0.82 19.04 -17.43
CA SER A 806 2.05 19.66 -17.89
C SER A 806 1.77 20.71 -18.97
N ASN A 807 2.40 21.88 -18.84
CA ASN A 807 2.29 22.93 -19.84
C ASN A 807 3.40 22.74 -20.89
N PRO A 808 3.12 22.15 -22.06
CA PRO A 808 4.15 21.83 -23.06
C PRO A 808 4.86 23.09 -23.56
N TRP A 809 4.22 24.26 -23.48
CA TRP A 809 4.83 25.51 -23.92
C TRP A 809 5.88 26.01 -22.93
N LEU A 810 5.66 25.84 -21.62
CA LEU A 810 6.65 26.20 -20.60
C LEU A 810 7.88 25.28 -20.70
N ALA A 811 7.67 23.97 -20.90
CA ALA A 811 8.75 23.01 -21.11
C ALA A 811 9.58 23.37 -22.37
N ALA A 812 8.92 23.69 -23.49
CA ALA A 812 9.60 24.13 -24.70
C ALA A 812 10.41 25.43 -24.49
N LEU A 813 9.88 26.39 -23.72
CA LEU A 813 10.58 27.62 -23.37
C LEU A 813 11.82 27.36 -22.50
N LEU A 814 11.70 26.49 -21.48
CA LEU A 814 12.81 26.11 -20.62
C LEU A 814 13.90 25.36 -21.40
N ALA A 815 13.51 24.44 -22.29
CA ALA A 815 14.45 23.74 -23.17
C ALA A 815 15.20 24.71 -24.09
N LEU A 816 14.52 25.72 -24.64
CA LEU A 816 15.14 26.77 -25.43
C LEU A 816 16.15 27.59 -24.61
N ILE A 817 15.80 27.97 -23.37
CA ILE A 817 16.69 28.70 -22.46
C ILE A 817 17.93 27.85 -22.13
N ALA A 818 17.73 26.56 -21.81
CA ALA A 818 18.82 25.63 -21.52
C ALA A 818 19.76 25.49 -22.73
N ALA A 819 19.22 25.36 -23.94
CA ALA A 819 20.02 25.30 -25.17
C ALA A 819 20.88 26.57 -25.37
N VAL A 820 20.31 27.76 -25.12
CA VAL A 820 21.05 29.03 -25.21
C VAL A 820 22.14 29.11 -24.14
N LEU A 821 21.85 28.71 -22.90
CA LEU A 821 22.84 28.72 -21.81
C LEU A 821 24.00 27.76 -22.12
N THR A 822 23.72 26.53 -22.52
CA THR A 822 24.74 25.55 -22.89
C THR A 822 25.60 26.05 -24.06
N TYR A 823 24.98 26.64 -25.08
CA TYR A 823 25.71 27.21 -26.21
C TYR A 823 26.61 28.38 -25.80
N THR A 824 26.12 29.29 -24.94
CA THR A 824 26.92 30.43 -24.44
C THR A 824 28.07 29.99 -23.54
N MET A 825 27.87 28.98 -22.69
CA MET A 825 28.90 28.39 -21.83
C MET A 825 30.00 27.72 -22.67
N LEU A 826 29.62 26.92 -23.67
CA LEU A 826 30.54 26.30 -24.61
C LEU A 826 31.37 27.36 -25.36
N TYR A 827 30.72 28.43 -25.85
CA TYR A 827 31.42 29.54 -26.49
C TYR A 827 32.38 30.27 -25.54
N GLY A 828 31.99 30.45 -24.27
CA GLY A 828 32.84 31.01 -23.23
C GLY A 828 34.09 30.18 -22.95
N MET A 829 33.94 28.85 -22.88
CA MET A 829 35.07 27.92 -22.73
C MET A 829 36.02 27.97 -23.93
N MET A 830 35.49 27.93 -25.16
CA MET A 830 36.30 28.06 -26.39
C MET A 830 37.04 29.41 -26.48
N ALA A 831 36.46 30.49 -25.96
CA ALA A 831 37.13 31.80 -25.92
C ALA A 831 38.26 31.86 -24.88
N ARG A 832 38.21 31.02 -23.84
CA ARG A 832 39.19 30.96 -22.76
C ARG A 832 40.35 30.02 -23.08
N SER A 833 40.12 28.92 -23.81
CA SER A 833 41.14 27.93 -24.21
C SER A 833 42.16 28.47 -25.24
N ASN A 834 41.90 29.62 -25.86
CA ASN A 834 42.76 30.21 -26.89
C ASN A 834 43.78 31.23 -26.35
N ARG A 835 44.33 30.99 -25.15
CA ARG A 835 45.19 31.97 -24.45
C ARG A 835 46.36 31.28 -23.75
N LEU A 836 47.59 31.60 -24.19
CA LEU A 836 48.81 31.35 -23.45
C LEU A 836 48.86 32.20 -22.16
N PRO A 837 49.66 31.78 -21.16
CA PRO A 837 49.96 32.60 -19.99
C PRO A 837 50.48 34.00 -20.39
N PRO A 838 50.22 35.04 -19.59
CA PRO A 838 50.72 36.38 -19.89
C PRO A 838 52.26 36.42 -19.82
N ALA A 839 52.91 36.99 -20.86
CA ALA A 839 54.37 37.09 -20.97
C ALA A 839 55.04 37.69 -19.72
N GLY A 840 54.43 38.72 -19.12
CA GLY A 840 54.95 39.37 -17.91
C GLY A 840 55.06 38.48 -16.67
N GLY A 841 54.48 37.27 -16.69
CA GLY A 841 54.54 36.30 -15.60
C GLY A 841 55.78 35.40 -15.60
N PHE A 842 56.66 35.47 -16.60
CA PHE A 842 57.81 34.58 -16.73
C PHE A 842 59.12 35.33 -16.92
N PHE A 843 60.19 34.71 -16.44
CA PHE A 843 61.56 34.92 -16.89
C PHE A 843 61.95 33.78 -17.82
N ALA A 844 62.92 34.00 -18.70
CA ALA A 844 63.46 32.94 -19.51
C ALA A 844 64.97 33.01 -19.66
N THR A 845 65.57 31.86 -19.90
CA THR A 845 66.98 31.75 -20.28
C THR A 845 67.13 30.93 -21.56
N ARG A 846 68.28 31.09 -22.21
CA ARG A 846 68.68 30.35 -23.40
C ARG A 846 69.97 29.63 -23.10
N VAL A 847 69.99 28.31 -23.35
CA VAL A 847 71.16 27.46 -23.14
C VAL A 847 71.51 26.79 -24.45
N GLU A 848 72.69 27.10 -24.98
CA GLU A 848 73.22 26.40 -26.14
C GLU A 848 74.03 25.19 -25.67
N PHE A 849 73.85 24.06 -26.35
CA PHE A 849 74.56 22.83 -26.04
C PHE A 849 74.89 22.06 -27.31
N ALA A 850 76.01 21.34 -27.28
CA ALA A 850 76.38 20.43 -28.34
C ALA A 850 75.74 19.06 -28.09
N THR A 851 75.20 18.42 -29.13
CA THR A 851 74.71 17.05 -29.00
C THR A 851 75.76 16.07 -29.52
N GLN A 852 76.06 15.01 -28.78
CA GLN A 852 76.90 13.91 -29.24
C GLN A 852 76.04 12.67 -29.38
N ARG A 853 75.97 12.12 -30.59
CA ARG A 853 75.25 10.86 -30.80
C ARG A 853 76.09 9.72 -30.21
N ARG A 854 75.58 9.07 -29.15
CA ARG A 854 76.16 7.85 -28.58
C ARG A 854 75.31 6.64 -28.99
N PRO A 855 75.86 5.41 -28.94
CA PRO A 855 75.10 4.19 -29.23
C PRO A 855 73.85 4.00 -28.36
N THR A 856 73.83 4.62 -27.17
CA THR A 856 72.73 4.55 -26.20
C THR A 856 71.74 5.72 -26.30
N GLY A 857 71.90 6.63 -27.26
CA GLY A 857 71.04 7.81 -27.45
C GLY A 857 71.81 9.11 -27.68
N LEU A 858 71.10 10.23 -27.74
CA LEU A 858 71.71 11.57 -27.81
C LEU A 858 72.24 11.99 -26.44
N HIS A 859 73.53 12.29 -26.37
CA HIS A 859 74.18 12.83 -25.18
C HIS A 859 74.31 14.34 -25.31
N PHE A 860 73.88 15.10 -24.30
CA PHE A 860 73.90 16.55 -24.33
C PHE A 860 75.14 17.09 -23.59
N ALA A 861 76.19 17.40 -24.33
CA ALA A 861 77.43 17.92 -23.75
C ALA A 861 77.24 19.38 -23.31
N GLY A 862 77.56 19.67 -22.04
CA GLY A 862 77.46 21.02 -21.45
C GLY A 862 76.26 21.25 -20.54
N LEU A 863 75.25 20.37 -20.54
CA LEU A 863 74.07 20.51 -19.66
C LEU A 863 74.28 19.94 -18.26
N GLU A 864 75.29 19.11 -18.04
CA GLU A 864 75.55 18.43 -16.76
C GLU A 864 75.99 19.37 -15.63
N ASN A 865 76.63 20.50 -15.96
CA ASN A 865 77.12 21.50 -15.00
C ASN A 865 76.31 22.79 -15.03
N PHE A 866 75.13 22.78 -15.64
CA PHE A 866 74.35 23.99 -15.86
C PHE A 866 73.56 24.37 -14.60
N SER A 867 73.83 25.56 -14.05
CA SER A 867 73.10 26.15 -12.92
C SER A 867 72.54 27.50 -13.36
N LEU A 868 71.28 27.76 -13.02
CA LEU A 868 70.61 29.03 -13.33
C LEU A 868 70.48 29.87 -12.06
N GLU A 869 71.12 31.04 -12.06
CA GLU A 869 70.78 32.09 -11.12
C GLU A 869 69.71 33.01 -11.72
N ALA A 870 68.84 33.55 -10.87
CA ALA A 870 67.76 34.43 -11.32
C ALA A 870 68.28 35.68 -12.06
N ALA A 871 69.53 36.09 -11.78
CA ALA A 871 70.20 37.20 -12.45
C ALA A 871 70.49 36.95 -13.94
N ASP A 872 70.55 35.68 -14.38
CA ASP A 872 70.88 35.28 -15.75
C ASP A 872 69.64 35.12 -16.65
N MET A 873 68.45 35.47 -16.15
CA MET A 873 67.20 35.32 -16.87
C MET A 873 66.66 36.66 -17.39
N GLU A 874 66.16 36.65 -18.63
CA GLU A 874 65.57 37.83 -19.27
C GLU A 874 64.04 37.81 -19.21
N ALA A 875 63.43 38.99 -19.22
CA ALA A 875 61.98 39.10 -19.32
C ALA A 875 61.50 38.75 -20.74
N ILE A 876 60.51 37.88 -20.84
CA ILE A 876 59.90 37.55 -22.13
C ILE A 876 58.87 38.61 -22.56
N SER A 877 58.64 38.71 -23.87
CA SER A 877 57.65 39.63 -24.45
C SER A 877 56.57 38.87 -25.20
N GLY A 878 55.40 39.49 -25.42
CA GLY A 878 54.34 38.86 -26.21
C GLY A 878 52.93 39.16 -25.74
N THR A 879 51.98 38.54 -26.43
CA THR A 879 50.55 38.58 -26.14
C THR A 879 50.07 37.21 -25.65
N ARG A 880 48.83 37.12 -25.18
CA ARG A 880 48.23 35.81 -24.84
C ARG A 880 48.02 34.89 -26.05
N GLN A 881 48.25 35.36 -27.27
CA GLN A 881 48.19 34.51 -28.47
C GLN A 881 49.58 34.12 -28.97
N GLN A 882 50.62 34.82 -28.52
CA GLN A 882 51.97 34.66 -29.03
C GLN A 882 52.98 35.08 -27.96
N LEU A 883 53.81 34.16 -27.48
CA LEU A 883 54.94 34.44 -26.62
C LEU A 883 56.23 34.50 -27.46
N ARG A 884 57.11 35.45 -27.15
CA ARG A 884 58.43 35.60 -27.75
C ARG A 884 59.49 35.50 -26.66
N VAL A 885 60.36 34.52 -26.83
CA VAL A 885 61.39 34.13 -25.88
C VAL A 885 62.72 34.11 -26.63
N PHE A 886 63.48 35.20 -26.55
CA PHE A 886 64.61 35.45 -27.45
C PHE A 886 64.16 35.36 -28.92
N ASP A 887 64.67 34.40 -29.67
CA ASP A 887 64.31 34.10 -31.05
C ASP A 887 63.28 32.96 -31.20
N LEU A 888 62.88 32.32 -30.09
CA LEU A 888 61.76 31.38 -30.05
C LEU A 888 60.42 32.12 -30.03
N ARG A 889 59.50 31.69 -30.88
CA ARG A 889 58.11 32.17 -30.94
C ARG A 889 57.17 31.01 -30.62
N ILE A 890 56.29 31.17 -29.64
CA ILE A 890 55.26 30.20 -29.28
C ILE A 890 53.89 30.78 -29.60
N ASP A 891 53.19 30.22 -30.60
CA ASP A 891 51.84 30.67 -30.98
C ASP A 891 50.77 29.76 -30.35
N ALA A 892 49.70 30.36 -29.80
CA ALA A 892 48.53 29.62 -29.36
C ALA A 892 47.79 29.02 -30.57
N GLU A 893 47.65 27.70 -30.62
CA GLU A 893 46.81 27.04 -31.62
C GLU A 893 45.42 26.75 -31.05
N ARG A 894 44.41 26.78 -31.92
CA ARG A 894 43.01 26.55 -31.54
C ARG A 894 42.65 25.08 -31.75
N PRO A 895 42.12 24.38 -30.74
CA PRO A 895 41.42 23.13 -31.00
C PRO A 895 40.26 23.37 -31.97
N ARG A 896 40.05 22.40 -32.86
CA ARG A 896 38.82 22.35 -33.65
C ARG A 896 37.65 22.16 -32.68
N TRP A 897 36.51 22.82 -32.92
CA TRP A 897 35.41 22.88 -31.95
C TRP A 897 34.83 21.51 -31.57
N TRP A 898 34.99 20.49 -32.42
CA TRP A 898 34.57 19.12 -32.17
C TRP A 898 35.55 18.31 -31.31
N GLN A 899 36.73 18.83 -30.98
CA GLN A 899 37.70 18.17 -30.10
C GLN A 899 37.47 18.57 -28.64
N ILE A 900 36.34 18.12 -28.07
CA ILE A 900 35.84 18.54 -26.74
C ILE A 900 36.91 18.37 -25.66
N ALA A 901 37.62 17.23 -25.64
CA ALA A 901 38.71 16.98 -24.69
C ALA A 901 39.83 18.05 -24.77
N SER A 902 40.17 18.51 -25.98
CA SER A 902 41.20 19.53 -26.21
C SER A 902 40.72 20.96 -25.91
N VAL A 903 39.41 21.21 -26.05
CA VAL A 903 38.78 22.47 -25.61
C VAL A 903 38.78 22.56 -24.08
N LEU A 904 38.57 21.44 -23.39
CA LEU A 904 38.63 21.36 -21.93
C LEU A 904 40.08 21.42 -21.40
N SER A 905 41.05 20.82 -22.10
CA SER A 905 42.45 20.74 -21.66
C SER A 905 43.29 22.00 -21.91
N SER A 906 42.69 23.19 -21.93
CA SER A 906 43.33 24.51 -21.99
C SER A 906 44.08 24.93 -23.26
N GLY A 907 43.94 24.20 -24.38
CA GLY A 907 44.62 24.50 -25.66
C GLY A 907 46.10 24.06 -25.70
N TRP A 908 46.84 24.45 -26.73
CA TRP A 908 48.29 24.19 -26.87
C TRP A 908 49.04 25.33 -27.57
N GLY A 909 50.34 25.40 -27.33
CA GLY A 909 51.28 26.33 -27.97
C GLY A 909 52.17 25.60 -28.98
N ARG A 910 52.47 26.26 -30.11
CA ARG A 910 53.40 25.77 -31.12
C ARG A 910 54.67 26.61 -31.16
N PRO A 911 55.81 26.11 -30.66
CA PRO A 911 57.11 26.72 -30.85
C PRO A 911 57.52 26.79 -32.33
N SER A 912 58.19 27.88 -32.70
CA SER A 912 58.78 28.12 -34.02
C SER A 912 59.97 29.08 -33.89
N ARG A 913 60.96 28.95 -34.77
CA ARG A 913 62.09 29.89 -34.92
C ARG A 913 62.07 30.47 -36.34
N PRO A 914 62.39 31.76 -36.52
CA PRO A 914 62.33 32.39 -37.84
C PRO A 914 63.49 32.01 -38.78
N GLN A 915 64.56 31.38 -38.30
CA GLN A 915 65.73 31.00 -39.11
C GLN A 915 66.09 29.52 -38.90
N GLY A 916 66.21 28.77 -39.99
CA GLY A 916 66.53 27.34 -40.01
C GLY A 916 65.33 26.42 -39.82
N SER A 917 65.45 25.17 -40.26
CA SER A 917 64.51 24.12 -39.88
C SER A 917 64.97 23.54 -38.54
N HIS A 918 64.04 23.50 -37.58
CA HIS A 918 64.31 23.04 -36.22
C HIS A 918 63.25 22.03 -35.82
N SER A 919 63.70 20.94 -35.23
CA SER A 919 62.85 19.99 -34.52
C SER A 919 62.65 20.47 -33.09
N PHE A 920 61.40 20.53 -32.63
CA PHE A 920 61.05 21.03 -31.31
C PHE A 920 60.55 19.91 -30.40
N ALA A 921 60.85 20.03 -29.11
CA ALA A 921 60.24 19.25 -28.07
C ALA A 921 60.00 20.13 -26.85
N ALA A 922 58.87 19.94 -26.17
CA ALA A 922 58.45 20.82 -25.08
C ALA A 922 57.88 20.04 -23.90
N LYS A 923 58.07 20.57 -22.68
CA LYS A 923 57.53 20.01 -21.43
C LYS A 923 56.91 21.14 -20.58
N PRO A 924 55.63 21.06 -20.18
CA PRO A 924 54.68 19.99 -20.52
C PRO A 924 54.33 19.97 -22.02
N ALA A 925 54.24 18.77 -22.59
CA ALA A 925 53.87 18.56 -23.98
C ALA A 925 52.38 18.84 -24.21
N GLY A 926 52.01 19.25 -25.43
CA GLY A 926 50.61 19.43 -25.80
C GLY A 926 49.79 18.13 -25.75
N PRO A 927 48.46 18.22 -25.55
CA PRO A 927 47.58 17.05 -25.58
C PRO A 927 47.69 16.30 -26.93
N ARG A 928 47.84 14.97 -26.86
CA ARG A 928 48.09 14.02 -27.97
C ARG A 928 49.51 13.97 -28.54
N ALA A 929 50.54 14.40 -27.81
CA ALA A 929 51.94 14.14 -28.16
C ALA A 929 52.31 14.52 -29.60
N GLN A 930 51.67 15.55 -30.18
CA GLN A 930 52.11 16.09 -31.46
C GLN A 930 53.54 16.60 -31.24
N PRO A 931 54.55 15.99 -31.90
CA PRO A 931 55.94 16.36 -31.68
C PRO A 931 56.11 17.87 -31.90
N GLY A 932 56.76 18.53 -30.94
CA GLY A 932 56.98 19.97 -31.02
C GLY A 932 55.81 20.87 -30.64
N THR A 933 54.86 20.43 -29.79
CA THR A 933 53.84 21.30 -29.18
C THR A 933 53.91 21.30 -27.64
N THR A 934 53.48 22.39 -27.01
CA THR A 934 53.41 22.55 -25.54
C THR A 934 51.98 22.74 -25.04
N ALA A 935 51.67 22.39 -23.80
CA ALA A 935 50.35 22.68 -23.20
C ALA A 935 50.01 24.19 -23.26
N GLY A 936 48.72 24.52 -23.40
CA GLY A 936 48.27 25.92 -23.51
C GLY A 936 48.29 26.67 -22.18
N GLN A 937 48.28 25.94 -21.06
CA GLN A 937 48.55 26.45 -19.72
C GLN A 937 49.73 25.70 -19.12
N PHE A 938 50.75 26.45 -18.71
CA PHE A 938 51.92 25.92 -18.04
C PHE A 938 52.36 26.89 -16.94
N SER A 939 52.82 26.33 -15.82
CA SER A 939 53.48 27.09 -14.76
C SER A 939 54.97 27.27 -15.05
N GLU A 940 55.57 26.31 -15.74
CA GLU A 940 56.97 26.25 -16.17
C GLU A 940 57.00 25.61 -17.56
N LEU A 941 57.90 26.06 -18.43
CA LEU A 941 58.00 25.53 -19.79
C LEU A 941 59.46 25.38 -20.20
N ALA A 942 59.86 24.16 -20.57
CA ALA A 942 61.11 23.92 -21.27
C ALA A 942 60.80 23.60 -22.74
N VAL A 943 61.48 24.26 -23.67
CA VAL A 943 61.44 23.99 -25.11
C VAL A 943 62.86 23.75 -25.60
N ILE A 944 63.10 22.60 -26.20
CA ILE A 944 64.36 22.30 -26.89
C ILE A 944 64.13 22.44 -28.39
N ALA A 945 65.03 23.16 -29.05
CA ALA A 945 65.11 23.27 -30.49
C ALA A 945 66.43 22.63 -30.95
N LEU A 946 66.35 21.63 -31.80
CA LEU A 946 67.51 21.04 -32.46
C LEU A 946 67.56 21.50 -33.91
N THR A 947 68.72 21.96 -34.36
CA THR A 947 68.92 22.32 -35.76
C THR A 947 68.89 21.04 -36.59
N ASP A 948 68.04 20.97 -37.62
CA ASP A 948 68.00 19.77 -38.47
C ASP A 948 69.32 19.67 -39.24
N ALA A 949 70.05 18.57 -39.04
CA ALA A 949 71.26 18.32 -39.82
C ALA A 949 70.87 18.09 -41.28
N GLY A 950 71.25 19.03 -42.16
CA GLY A 950 71.06 18.85 -43.60
C GLY A 950 71.72 17.56 -44.09
N PRO A 951 71.16 16.88 -45.11
CA PRO A 951 71.70 15.63 -45.62
C PRO A 951 73.14 15.86 -46.12
N GLY A 952 74.13 15.40 -45.34
CA GLY A 952 75.55 15.51 -45.67
C GLY A 952 76.43 16.24 -44.63
N MET A 953 75.88 16.81 -43.56
CA MET A 953 76.70 17.30 -42.44
C MET A 953 76.94 16.15 -41.43
N ALA A 954 78.19 15.70 -41.33
CA ALA A 954 78.59 14.58 -40.49
C ALA A 954 78.87 14.95 -39.02
N ASP A 955 78.76 16.22 -38.63
CA ASP A 955 79.07 16.64 -37.26
C ASP A 955 77.81 17.17 -36.56
N THR A 956 77.43 16.43 -35.51
CA THR A 956 76.64 16.81 -34.32
C THR A 956 75.70 18.02 -34.43
N PRO A 957 74.36 17.85 -34.37
CA PRO A 957 73.45 18.99 -34.36
C PRO A 957 73.63 19.84 -33.11
N ASP A 958 73.78 21.15 -33.29
CA ASP A 958 73.72 22.12 -32.18
C ASP A 958 72.27 22.25 -31.70
N GLY A 959 72.11 22.19 -30.37
CA GLY A 959 70.82 22.32 -29.70
C GLY A 959 70.72 23.58 -28.86
N VAL A 960 69.51 24.12 -28.76
CA VAL A 960 69.20 25.26 -27.89
C VAL A 960 68.01 24.90 -27.01
N ALA A 961 68.18 25.01 -25.69
CA ALA A 961 67.10 24.91 -24.72
C ALA A 961 66.65 26.30 -24.28
N TYR A 962 65.34 26.51 -24.32
CA TYR A 962 64.63 27.66 -23.78
C TYR A 962 63.91 27.22 -22.52
N VAL A 963 64.19 27.85 -21.39
CA VAL A 963 63.55 27.53 -20.11
C VAL A 963 62.80 28.77 -19.63
N LEU A 964 61.49 28.65 -19.44
CA LEU A 964 60.61 29.69 -18.93
C LEU A 964 60.19 29.34 -17.50
N VAL A 965 60.47 30.24 -16.55
CA VAL A 965 60.24 30.07 -15.11
C VAL A 965 59.33 31.20 -14.62
N PRO A 966 58.37 30.94 -13.72
CA PRO A 966 57.43 31.97 -13.27
C PRO A 966 58.12 32.98 -12.34
N LYS A 967 57.82 34.29 -12.51
CA LYS A 967 58.44 35.37 -11.72
C LYS A 967 58.15 35.33 -10.22
N ARG A 968 57.07 34.64 -9.78
CA ARG A 968 56.65 34.61 -8.37
C ARG A 968 57.52 33.73 -7.45
N ARG A 969 58.58 33.11 -7.96
CA ARG A 969 59.52 32.26 -7.21
C ARG A 969 60.93 32.86 -7.20
N GLU A 970 61.08 34.11 -6.75
CA GLU A 970 62.40 34.80 -6.73
C GLU A 970 63.46 34.12 -5.83
N ASP A 971 63.05 33.28 -4.86
CA ASP A 971 63.97 32.70 -3.86
C ASP A 971 64.47 31.26 -4.15
N ARG A 972 64.08 30.62 -5.26
CA ARG A 972 64.57 29.26 -5.60
C ARG A 972 65.70 29.31 -6.62
N ARG A 973 66.87 28.78 -6.23
CA ARG A 973 67.91 28.34 -7.20
C ARG A 973 67.33 27.19 -8.01
N PHE A 974 67.40 27.28 -9.33
CA PHE A 974 66.99 26.20 -10.23
C PHE A 974 68.20 25.26 -10.35
N GLU A 975 68.15 24.12 -9.66
CA GLU A 975 69.28 23.19 -9.62
C GLU A 975 69.42 22.43 -10.95
N SER A 976 70.65 22.05 -11.31
CA SER A 976 70.96 21.30 -12.54
C SER A 976 70.14 20.01 -12.68
N ARG A 977 69.73 19.43 -11.54
CA ARG A 977 68.91 18.22 -11.47
C ARG A 977 67.50 18.42 -12.03
N ASP A 978 66.88 19.58 -11.78
CA ASP A 978 65.54 19.90 -12.29
C ASP A 978 65.56 20.08 -13.80
N LEU A 979 66.63 20.69 -14.34
CA LEU A 979 66.82 20.78 -15.78
C LEU A 979 67.09 19.40 -16.39
N ALA A 980 67.96 18.58 -15.80
CA ALA A 980 68.24 17.23 -16.28
C ALA A 980 66.96 16.35 -16.31
N ASP A 981 66.08 16.46 -15.31
CA ASP A 981 64.79 15.77 -15.26
C ASP A 981 63.75 16.34 -16.27
N LEU A 982 63.89 17.60 -16.68
CA LEU A 982 63.11 18.20 -17.76
C LEU A 982 63.61 17.76 -19.16
N LEU A 983 64.92 17.59 -19.33
CA LEU A 983 65.56 17.24 -20.60
C LEU A 983 65.54 15.72 -20.91
N ARG A 984 65.54 14.86 -19.88
CA ARG A 984 65.59 13.38 -20.05
C ARG A 984 64.50 12.83 -20.99
N PRO A 985 63.20 13.17 -20.84
CA PRO A 985 62.15 12.65 -21.72
C PRO A 985 62.26 13.16 -23.17
N VAL A 986 62.88 14.33 -23.36
CA VAL A 986 63.11 14.87 -24.71
C VAL A 986 64.23 14.14 -25.41
N GLY A 987 65.29 13.76 -24.68
CA GLY A 987 66.33 12.87 -25.20
C GLY A 987 65.77 11.51 -25.65
N GLU A 988 64.81 10.95 -24.90
CA GLU A 988 64.13 9.69 -25.24
C GLU A 988 63.23 9.82 -26.48
N LEU A 989 62.46 10.90 -26.59
CA LEU A 989 61.62 11.18 -27.77
C LEU A 989 62.44 11.34 -29.05
N LEU A 990 63.56 12.06 -28.97
CA LEU A 990 64.46 12.27 -30.11
C LEU A 990 65.27 11.02 -30.46
N ALA A 991 65.59 10.19 -29.46
CA ALA A 991 66.22 8.89 -29.70
C ALA A 991 65.28 7.94 -30.47
N ALA A 992 64.00 7.90 -30.10
CA ALA A 992 62.97 7.08 -30.75
C ALA A 992 62.69 7.48 -32.22
N GLU A 993 62.83 8.77 -32.56
CA GLU A 993 62.63 9.26 -33.93
C GLU A 993 63.86 9.02 -34.83
N SER A 994 65.03 8.72 -34.24
CA SER A 994 66.31 8.60 -34.94
C SER A 994 66.78 7.17 -35.25
N THR A 995 66.03 6.14 -34.84
CA THR A 995 66.24 4.75 -35.27
C THR A 995 65.88 4.61 -36.75
N PRO A 996 66.85 4.36 -37.67
CA PRO A 996 66.53 4.11 -39.06
C PRO A 996 65.78 2.77 -39.15
N ASP A 997 64.66 2.75 -39.87
CA ASP A 997 63.91 1.53 -40.20
C ASP A 997 64.86 0.44 -40.71
N ALA A 998 65.06 -0.59 -39.88
CA ALA A 998 65.75 -1.80 -40.27
C ALA A 998 64.86 -2.60 -41.22
N GLY A 999 65.10 -2.44 -42.53
CA GLY A 999 64.94 -3.47 -43.55
C GLY A 999 63.52 -4.02 -43.79
N THR A 1000 62.76 -3.38 -44.69
CA THR A 1000 61.86 -4.10 -45.60
C THR A 1000 62.51 -4.15 -46.98
N THR A 1001 63.32 -5.17 -47.20
CA THR A 1001 63.87 -5.51 -48.52
C THR A 1001 62.75 -6.03 -49.41
N SER A 1002 62.40 -5.22 -50.41
CA SER A 1002 61.75 -5.66 -51.64
C SER A 1002 62.74 -6.50 -52.45
N THR A 1003 62.44 -7.78 -52.64
CA THR A 1003 63.10 -8.65 -53.62
C THR A 1003 62.23 -8.75 -54.86
N SER A 1004 62.78 -8.30 -56.01
CA SER A 1004 62.24 -8.54 -57.34
C SER A 1004 62.80 -9.83 -57.95
N ASP A 1005 61.98 -10.48 -58.76
CA ASP A 1005 62.19 -11.74 -59.48
C ASP A 1005 63.42 -11.81 -60.42
N ALA A 1006 63.90 -13.05 -60.62
CA ALA A 1006 64.40 -13.56 -61.90
C ALA A 1006 64.12 -15.08 -62.04
N HIS A 1007 63.32 -15.42 -63.08
CA HIS A 1007 63.23 -16.63 -63.95
C HIS A 1007 63.94 -17.94 -63.56
N GLU A 1008 63.43 -19.18 -63.78
CA GLU A 1008 62.56 -19.82 -64.80
C GLU A 1008 62.37 -21.34 -64.39
N PRO A 1009 61.68 -22.27 -65.12
CA PRO A 1009 60.34 -22.28 -65.75
C PRO A 1009 59.44 -23.49 -65.32
N GLY A 1010 58.13 -23.43 -65.62
CA GLY A 1010 57.38 -24.64 -66.02
C GLY A 1010 55.87 -24.75 -65.69
N ARG A 1011 55.07 -24.68 -66.77
CA ARG A 1011 53.73 -25.28 -67.02
C ARG A 1011 52.44 -24.53 -66.65
N ASP A 1012 51.88 -23.93 -67.71
CA ASP A 1012 50.56 -24.19 -68.30
C ASP A 1012 49.29 -24.15 -67.42
N ALA A 1013 48.54 -23.06 -67.52
CA ALA A 1013 47.21 -23.03 -68.19
C ALA A 1013 46.65 -21.60 -68.18
N SER A 1014 46.26 -21.11 -69.36
CA SER A 1014 45.68 -19.78 -69.58
C SER A 1014 44.14 -19.74 -69.44
N PRO A 1015 43.55 -18.52 -69.30
CA PRO A 1015 42.20 -18.26 -68.81
C PRO A 1015 41.20 -17.90 -69.94
N PRO A 1016 39.94 -17.60 -69.58
CA PRO A 1016 39.33 -16.33 -70.01
C PRO A 1016 38.37 -15.77 -68.93
N ALA A 1017 37.75 -14.59 -68.99
CA ALA A 1017 37.90 -13.32 -69.70
C ALA A 1017 36.98 -12.34 -68.94
N ARG A 1018 37.24 -11.03 -69.07
CA ARG A 1018 36.38 -9.95 -68.58
C ARG A 1018 35.00 -9.96 -69.26
N GLY A 1019 33.95 -9.70 -68.49
CA GLY A 1019 32.62 -9.32 -68.96
C GLY A 1019 31.97 -8.35 -67.97
N ALA A 1020 31.51 -7.22 -68.49
CA ALA A 1020 30.96 -6.08 -67.74
C ALA A 1020 29.47 -6.26 -67.42
N SER A 1021 28.99 -5.63 -66.35
CA SER A 1021 27.59 -5.18 -66.24
C SER A 1021 27.37 -4.16 -65.12
N SER A 1022 26.58 -3.16 -65.48
CA SER A 1022 26.12 -1.96 -64.77
C SER A 1022 25.37 -2.18 -63.45
N PRO A 1023 25.19 -1.12 -62.64
CA PRO A 1023 24.40 -1.15 -61.41
C PRO A 1023 22.90 -1.02 -61.74
N GLU A 1024 22.12 -2.02 -61.33
CA GLU A 1024 20.67 -2.04 -61.46
C GLU A 1024 19.99 -1.43 -60.22
N ALA A 1025 18.92 -0.68 -60.49
CA ALA A 1025 18.16 0.18 -59.61
C ALA A 1025 17.35 -0.62 -58.55
N PRO A 1026 16.84 0.04 -57.48
CA PRO A 1026 16.09 -0.63 -56.42
C PRO A 1026 14.70 -1.06 -56.91
N PRO A 1027 14.14 -2.19 -56.43
CA PRO A 1027 12.76 -2.53 -56.75
C PRO A 1027 11.81 -1.61 -55.97
N THR A 1028 11.10 -0.77 -56.71
CA THR A 1028 9.78 -0.25 -56.36
C THR A 1028 8.88 -1.41 -55.93
N ARG A 1029 8.46 -1.45 -54.66
CA ARG A 1029 7.33 -2.27 -54.21
C ARG A 1029 6.07 -1.41 -54.24
N ALA A 1030 5.05 -1.98 -54.88
CA ALA A 1030 3.77 -1.38 -55.17
C ALA A 1030 3.00 -0.96 -53.90
N ARG A 1031 2.17 0.07 -54.06
CA ARG A 1031 0.99 0.32 -53.23
C ARG A 1031 0.04 -0.86 -53.43
N ASP A 1032 -0.25 -1.58 -52.36
CA ASP A 1032 -1.45 -2.41 -52.23
C ASP A 1032 -2.20 -2.02 -50.95
N GLU A 1033 -3.52 -2.07 -51.06
CA GLU A 1033 -4.58 -1.70 -50.11
C GLU A 1033 -4.47 -2.33 -48.71
N PRO A 1034 -5.15 -1.75 -47.70
CA PRO A 1034 -5.20 -2.31 -46.35
C PRO A 1034 -5.96 -3.65 -46.33
N PRO A 1035 -5.50 -4.66 -45.56
CA PRO A 1035 -6.23 -5.92 -45.44
C PRO A 1035 -7.54 -5.70 -44.67
N SER A 1036 -8.60 -6.20 -45.29
CA SER A 1036 -9.93 -6.32 -44.70
C SER A 1036 -9.91 -7.24 -43.48
N ARG A 1037 -10.73 -6.87 -42.50
CA ARG A 1037 -11.10 -7.62 -41.30
C ARG A 1037 -11.34 -9.10 -41.59
N THR A 1038 -10.53 -9.97 -41.02
CA THR A 1038 -10.83 -11.39 -40.88
C THR A 1038 -11.86 -11.57 -39.77
N ALA A 1039 -12.95 -12.26 -40.07
CA ALA A 1039 -14.02 -12.60 -39.15
C ALA A 1039 -13.54 -13.53 -38.02
N PRO A 1040 -14.18 -13.50 -36.83
CA PRO A 1040 -13.86 -14.41 -35.73
C PRO A 1040 -14.27 -15.87 -36.07
N PRO A 1041 -13.64 -16.87 -35.42
CA PRO A 1041 -13.92 -18.28 -35.66
C PRO A 1041 -15.36 -18.66 -35.26
N PRO A 1042 -15.99 -19.61 -35.98
CA PRO A 1042 -17.36 -20.04 -35.67
C PRO A 1042 -17.41 -20.82 -34.35
N ARG A 1043 -18.44 -20.54 -33.55
CA ARG A 1043 -18.78 -21.27 -32.32
C ARG A 1043 -18.92 -22.78 -32.56
N PRO A 1044 -18.53 -23.64 -31.60
CA PRO A 1044 -18.84 -25.06 -31.67
C PRO A 1044 -20.36 -25.27 -31.60
N ARG A 1045 -20.90 -26.05 -32.55
CA ARG A 1045 -22.30 -26.51 -32.51
C ARG A 1045 -22.47 -27.56 -31.41
N PRO A 1046 -23.58 -27.53 -30.66
CA PRO A 1046 -23.91 -28.59 -29.72
C PRO A 1046 -24.27 -29.88 -30.47
N ARG A 1047 -23.83 -31.00 -29.89
CA ARG A 1047 -24.15 -32.37 -30.28
C ARG A 1047 -25.64 -32.61 -30.08
N THR A 1048 -26.33 -33.00 -31.15
CA THR A 1048 -27.69 -33.56 -31.13
C THR A 1048 -27.61 -35.08 -31.31
N ASP A 1049 -27.87 -35.81 -30.24
CA ASP A 1049 -28.43 -37.17 -30.21
C ASP A 1049 -29.74 -37.01 -29.40
N GLY A 1050 -30.93 -37.55 -29.67
CA GLY A 1050 -31.41 -38.56 -30.60
C GLY A 1050 -32.64 -39.27 -30.00
N GLY A 1051 -33.84 -38.67 -30.15
CA GLY A 1051 -35.19 -39.32 -30.18
C GLY A 1051 -35.95 -39.60 -28.85
N PRO A 1052 -37.26 -39.97 -28.89
CA PRO A 1052 -38.28 -39.69 -29.92
C PRO A 1052 -39.62 -39.10 -29.38
N ASP A 1053 -40.38 -38.58 -30.35
CA ASP A 1053 -41.80 -38.21 -30.42
C ASP A 1053 -42.79 -38.73 -29.36
N ASP A 1054 -43.65 -37.81 -28.88
CA ASP A 1054 -45.09 -37.87 -29.18
C ASP A 1054 -45.76 -36.48 -29.03
N SER A 1055 -46.54 -36.10 -30.04
CA SER A 1055 -47.42 -34.91 -30.16
C SER A 1055 -48.87 -35.41 -30.39
N PRO A 1056 -49.96 -34.59 -30.51
CA PRO A 1056 -50.33 -33.20 -30.10
C PRO A 1056 -51.77 -33.24 -29.40
N PRO A 1057 -52.70 -32.22 -29.35
CA PRO A 1057 -52.77 -30.92 -30.07
C PRO A 1057 -53.47 -29.66 -29.44
N ARG A 1058 -53.19 -28.53 -30.13
CA ARG A 1058 -54.06 -27.38 -30.52
C ARG A 1058 -54.56 -26.34 -29.48
N GLY A 1059 -54.23 -25.07 -29.78
CA GLY A 1059 -55.26 -24.06 -30.14
C GLY A 1059 -55.03 -22.60 -29.72
N ARG A 1060 -54.95 -21.70 -30.74
CA ARG A 1060 -55.38 -20.26 -30.79
C ARG A 1060 -54.71 -19.27 -29.82
N GLU A 1061 -54.49 -17.98 -30.05
CA GLU A 1061 -54.64 -16.94 -31.10
C GLU A 1061 -53.84 -15.72 -30.55
N PRO A 1062 -53.36 -14.74 -31.35
CA PRO A 1062 -52.55 -13.62 -30.83
C PRO A 1062 -53.39 -12.38 -30.48
N PRO A 1063 -53.01 -11.57 -29.48
CA PRO A 1063 -53.58 -10.23 -29.32
C PRO A 1063 -52.74 -9.15 -30.04
N PRO A 1064 -53.36 -8.00 -30.37
CA PRO A 1064 -52.90 -7.09 -31.39
C PRO A 1064 -51.93 -6.02 -30.86
N ARG A 1065 -51.01 -5.61 -31.74
CA ARG A 1065 -50.29 -4.34 -31.65
C ARG A 1065 -51.24 -3.18 -31.94
N MET A 1066 -51.13 -2.10 -31.16
CA MET A 1066 -51.41 -0.72 -31.61
C MET A 1066 -50.65 0.30 -30.74
N PRO A 1067 -50.38 1.51 -31.27
CA PRO A 1067 -49.02 2.01 -31.32
C PRO A 1067 -48.81 3.46 -30.81
N ARG A 1068 -47.54 3.68 -30.45
CA ARG A 1068 -46.73 4.92 -30.44
C ARG A 1068 -47.10 6.05 -29.51
#